data_AF-A0A815MVK3-F1
#
_entry.id   AF-A0A815MVK3-F1
#
_cell.length_a   1.000
_cell.length_b   1.000
_cell.length_c   1.000
_cell.angle_alpha   90.00
_cell.angle_beta   90.00
_cell.angle_gamma   90.00
#
_symmetry.space_group_name_H-M   'P 1'
#
loop_
_entity.id
_entity.type
_entity.pdbx_description
1 polymer ?
#
loop_
_entity_poly.entity_id
_entity_poly.type
_entity_poly.pdbx_seq_one_letter_code
_entity_poly.pdbx_strand_id
1 'polypeptide(L)'
;MVHSQFDQLPILVLHTLFTYLLTEEILFSLLNVSTSLNDAIKSYSNYRLNFKSILRSSFDLICQHILPNQVKGLILSDDQYTPGQSQLFLSHFQIDEFINLQSLTLIEIERKSLEIINEHLYKLNRLRSFLFKSEINICFSMSFVNLRHLELSQCSLNLLENICLRTPWLKTLNVTVIHETSTFEFQCQLNYSVRSMNEIEKFLLNFPCLKHLELSTRIYDNFITGHQLEILSKDLITLKFIFKITLHSIEETLDTFRTLFWLEEKCWFVAYENNYLYTVPCSMYTHINENFQPPKYSTILKNSIFYDNIIKLTLYVKLIETCHRFNNITTLEIGYENISIETLSAIVNLSGIMNLTLPSSMNKSKIKYLLNKMSRLQYLSIDTLPILVLHTLFTYLLTEEILFSLLNVSTSLNDAIKSYSNYRLNFKSILRSNFDLICQHILPNQVKALILSDDQHTPGQSQLFLSHFQIDEFINLQSLTLIEIEKKSLEIINEHLYKLNRLRSFLFKSEINILFSMSFVNLHHLELSQCSLNLLENICLTTPWLKTLNVTVIHETSNFEFQCQLNCMIRLILKINNSVRSMNEIEKFLLNFPCLKHLELSTRIHDNFVTGHQLEILSKDLITLKFIFKITLLHSIEETLDTFRTSFWLEEKCWFVAYENNYLYTVPCSMYTHINEHFQSPKYSTLLKNSIFYDNIIKLTLYVKLIETCHRLNNITTLEIGYENISIETLSAIVNLSRIMNLTLPSSMNKSKIKYLLNKMPRLQYLSIDTLMSNETFEEFQNIGRNFLDNIQDLQLKQICELKISDYHIIDDLYTIDQLCCIFPSIERLHISIGRLNTIVQLINCFKYLSIISLNLKYLSDKEKEYFASKSELIIDQIRQMIILTYKYQMANSCLHLWIKKEIKIEAIKINFDTYVFFLF
;
A
#
# COMPACT_ATOMS: atom_id res chain seq x y z
N MET A 1 -16.14 -21.55 -21.37
CA MET A 1 -16.10 -20.77 -22.62
C MET A 1 -15.41 -19.42 -22.46
N VAL A 2 -15.74 -18.54 -21.49
CA VAL A 2 -15.00 -17.26 -21.34
C VAL A 2 -13.75 -17.37 -20.43
N HIS A 3 -13.84 -17.99 -19.23
CA HIS A 3 -12.67 -18.26 -18.37
C HIS A 3 -11.56 -18.98 -19.15
N SER A 4 -12.00 -20.02 -19.86
CA SER A 4 -11.25 -20.84 -20.82
C SER A 4 -10.81 -20.09 -22.09
N GLN A 5 -10.45 -18.80 -22.00
CA GLN A 5 -9.73 -18.02 -23.01
C GLN A 5 -8.82 -16.94 -22.39
N PHE A 6 -9.02 -16.58 -21.11
CA PHE A 6 -8.11 -15.69 -20.39
C PHE A 6 -6.79 -16.38 -20.01
N ASP A 7 -6.76 -17.68 -19.76
CA ASP A 7 -5.54 -18.36 -19.33
C ASP A 7 -4.47 -18.57 -20.46
N GLN A 8 -4.19 -17.61 -21.38
CA GLN A 8 -3.52 -17.95 -22.66
C GLN A 8 -2.57 -16.97 -23.42
N LEU A 9 -1.74 -16.15 -22.76
CA LEU A 9 -1.00 -15.01 -23.36
C LEU A 9 0.39 -14.57 -22.60
N PRO A 10 1.71 -14.35 -23.01
CA PRO A 10 2.86 -14.03 -22.05
C PRO A 10 3.43 -12.64 -21.57
N ILE A 11 3.46 -12.48 -20.24
CA ILE A 11 4.08 -11.54 -19.23
C ILE A 11 4.18 -10.03 -19.48
N LEU A 12 4.60 -9.58 -20.66
CA LEU A 12 4.86 -8.16 -20.94
C LEU A 12 3.61 -7.25 -20.89
N VAL A 13 2.65 -7.38 -21.82
CA VAL A 13 1.40 -6.58 -21.88
C VAL A 13 0.33 -6.82 -20.75
N LEU A 14 0.65 -7.54 -19.66
CA LEU A 14 -0.11 -7.83 -18.42
C LEU A 14 0.65 -7.26 -17.22
N HIS A 15 1.99 -7.34 -17.24
CA HIS A 15 2.78 -6.30 -16.60
C HIS A 15 2.42 -4.91 -17.24
N THR A 16 1.65 -4.89 -18.33
CA THR A 16 0.94 -3.74 -18.95
C THR A 16 -0.61 -3.84 -18.94
N LEU A 17 -1.23 -4.71 -18.14
CA LEU A 17 -2.68 -4.64 -17.78
C LEU A 17 -2.85 -4.45 -16.27
N PHE A 18 -1.91 -4.92 -15.46
CA PHE A 18 -1.77 -4.58 -14.03
C PHE A 18 -1.20 -3.17 -13.84
N THR A 19 -0.82 -2.50 -14.94
CA THR A 19 -0.73 -1.02 -15.01
C THR A 19 -2.10 -0.33 -15.06
N TYR A 20 -3.19 -1.07 -15.30
CA TYR A 20 -4.56 -0.55 -15.45
C TYR A 20 -5.55 -1.07 -14.39
N LEU A 21 -5.08 -1.85 -13.40
CA LEU A 21 -5.89 -2.39 -12.31
C LEU A 21 -5.30 -1.98 -10.96
N LEU A 22 -6.15 -1.82 -9.94
CA LEU A 22 -5.71 -1.55 -8.57
C LEU A 22 -5.03 -2.79 -7.96
N THR A 23 -4.08 -2.54 -7.07
CA THR A 23 -3.35 -3.60 -6.36
C THR A 23 -4.29 -4.57 -5.63
N GLU A 24 -5.39 -4.08 -5.05
CA GLU A 24 -6.41 -4.95 -4.44
C GLU A 24 -7.33 -5.63 -5.47
N GLU A 25 -7.74 -4.98 -6.56
CA GLU A 25 -8.52 -5.62 -7.64
C GLU A 25 -7.74 -6.79 -8.26
N ILE A 26 -6.44 -6.62 -8.46
CA ILE A 26 -5.52 -7.68 -8.87
C ILE A 26 -5.54 -8.83 -7.83
N LEU A 27 -5.43 -8.49 -6.54
CA LEU A 27 -5.39 -9.44 -5.42
C LEU A 27 -6.75 -10.03 -4.99
N PHE A 28 -7.87 -9.60 -5.58
CA PHE A 28 -9.21 -10.14 -5.30
C PHE A 28 -9.90 -10.72 -6.53
N SER A 29 -9.80 -10.06 -7.69
CA SER A 29 -10.53 -10.43 -8.91
C SER A 29 -9.74 -11.32 -9.85
N LEU A 30 -8.43 -11.46 -9.62
CA LEU A 30 -7.54 -12.30 -10.42
C LEU A 30 -6.79 -13.32 -9.56
N LEU A 31 -6.52 -12.98 -8.29
CA LEU A 31 -6.09 -13.95 -7.29
C LEU A 31 -7.13 -15.09 -7.14
N ASN A 32 -6.70 -16.32 -7.39
CA ASN A 32 -7.47 -17.57 -7.32
C ASN A 32 -8.57 -17.73 -8.39
N VAL A 33 -8.65 -16.84 -9.39
CA VAL A 33 -9.42 -17.12 -10.63
C VAL A 33 -8.72 -18.22 -11.45
N SER A 34 -7.40 -18.21 -11.43
CA SER A 34 -6.54 -19.34 -11.73
C SER A 34 -5.27 -19.16 -10.87
N THR A 35 -4.53 -20.23 -10.54
CA THR A 35 -3.28 -20.13 -9.74
C THR A 35 -2.08 -19.55 -10.51
N SER A 36 -1.96 -19.86 -11.79
CA SER A 36 -2.67 -19.04 -12.76
C SER A 36 -2.34 -17.54 -12.74
N LEU A 37 -3.37 -16.71 -12.97
CA LEU A 37 -3.37 -15.26 -12.81
C LEU A 37 -2.61 -14.72 -11.56
N ASN A 38 -2.47 -15.50 -10.48
CA ASN A 38 -1.67 -15.12 -9.30
C ASN A 38 -0.17 -14.92 -9.61
N ASP A 39 0.44 -15.77 -10.42
CA ASP A 39 1.89 -16.02 -10.29
C ASP A 39 2.81 -14.98 -10.96
N ALA A 40 2.24 -13.98 -11.63
CA ALA A 40 2.93 -12.72 -11.88
C ALA A 40 2.22 -11.46 -11.34
N ILE A 41 1.15 -11.58 -10.53
CA ILE A 41 0.92 -10.59 -9.45
C ILE A 41 2.25 -10.46 -8.69
N LYS A 42 2.78 -11.61 -8.29
CA LYS A 42 4.02 -11.78 -7.53
C LYS A 42 5.28 -11.24 -8.23
N SER A 43 5.29 -11.12 -9.57
CA SER A 43 6.47 -10.62 -10.31
C SER A 43 6.30 -9.25 -10.98
N TYR A 44 5.13 -8.62 -10.85
CA TYR A 44 4.93 -7.23 -11.24
C TYR A 44 5.74 -6.30 -10.33
N SER A 45 6.36 -5.28 -10.91
CA SER A 45 7.33 -4.40 -10.21
C SER A 45 7.10 -2.91 -10.51
N ASN A 46 5.85 -2.56 -10.82
CA ASN A 46 5.37 -1.19 -11.04
C ASN A 46 4.25 -0.83 -10.05
N TYR A 47 4.17 -1.53 -8.91
CA TYR A 47 3.04 -1.39 -7.98
C TYR A 47 2.89 0.04 -7.45
N ARG A 48 1.62 0.42 -7.27
CA ARG A 48 1.23 1.65 -6.59
C ARG A 48 0.33 1.27 -5.43
N LEU A 49 0.81 1.49 -4.21
CA LEU A 49 0.06 1.19 -3.00
C LEU A 49 -0.73 2.43 -2.62
N ASN A 50 -2.05 2.28 -2.56
CA ASN A 50 -2.93 3.26 -1.95
C ASN A 50 -3.48 2.69 -0.65
N PHE A 51 -3.06 3.24 0.48
CA PHE A 51 -3.60 2.83 1.78
C PHE A 51 -4.60 3.81 2.37
N LYS A 52 -4.91 4.93 1.69
CA LYS A 52 -5.96 5.84 2.15
C LYS A 52 -7.32 5.12 2.21
N SER A 53 -7.93 5.09 3.39
CA SER A 53 -9.25 4.48 3.63
C SER A 53 -9.39 3.01 3.22
N ILE A 54 -8.28 2.29 3.08
CA ILE A 54 -8.26 0.87 2.73
C ILE A 54 -8.80 0.01 3.89
N LEU A 55 -9.55 -1.05 3.59
CA LEU A 55 -9.94 -2.03 4.63
C LEU A 55 -8.69 -2.70 5.22
N ARG A 56 -8.65 -2.95 6.53
CA ARG A 56 -7.47 -3.54 7.18
C ARG A 56 -7.08 -4.88 6.56
N SER A 57 -8.06 -5.72 6.19
CA SER A 57 -7.81 -6.97 5.46
C SER A 57 -7.14 -6.75 4.10
N SER A 58 -7.48 -5.68 3.38
CA SER A 58 -6.81 -5.32 2.12
C SER A 58 -5.43 -4.69 2.36
N PHE A 59 -5.23 -3.91 3.43
CA PHE A 59 -3.90 -3.44 3.86
C PHE A 59 -2.97 -4.61 4.17
N ASP A 60 -3.46 -5.57 4.95
CA ASP A 60 -2.72 -6.78 5.31
C ASP A 60 -2.46 -7.64 4.06
N LEU A 61 -3.47 -7.91 3.23
CA LEU A 61 -3.32 -8.63 1.96
C LEU A 61 -2.25 -7.98 1.05
N ILE A 62 -2.22 -6.65 0.97
CA ILE A 62 -1.22 -5.92 0.19
C ILE A 62 0.17 -5.97 0.86
N CYS A 63 0.29 -5.69 2.16
CA CYS A 63 1.57 -5.74 2.87
C CYS A 63 2.15 -7.17 2.96
N GLN A 64 1.31 -8.20 2.84
CA GLN A 64 1.69 -9.61 2.75
C GLN A 64 2.03 -10.06 1.32
N HIS A 65 1.59 -9.36 0.28
CA HIS A 65 1.73 -9.80 -1.11
C HIS A 65 2.52 -8.83 -2.02
N ILE A 66 2.91 -7.66 -1.53
CA ILE A 66 3.69 -6.65 -2.25
C ILE A 66 4.90 -6.19 -1.43
N LEU A 67 6.10 -6.28 -2.02
CA LEU A 67 7.35 -5.88 -1.37
C LEU A 67 7.73 -4.41 -1.65
N PRO A 68 8.37 -3.68 -0.72
CA PRO A 68 8.79 -2.28 -0.88
C PRO A 68 9.55 -1.95 -2.17
N ASN A 69 10.36 -2.88 -2.66
CA ASN A 69 11.14 -2.71 -3.89
C ASN A 69 10.34 -2.92 -5.18
N GLN A 70 9.15 -3.53 -5.13
CA GLN A 70 8.19 -3.63 -6.24
C GLN A 70 7.32 -2.37 -6.34
N VAL A 71 7.23 -1.60 -5.25
CA VAL A 71 6.47 -0.35 -5.17
C VAL A 71 7.24 0.79 -5.84
N LYS A 72 6.54 1.53 -6.69
CA LYS A 72 7.03 2.78 -7.30
C LYS A 72 6.17 4.00 -6.96
N GLY A 73 4.96 3.79 -6.44
CA GLY A 73 4.11 4.82 -5.86
C GLY A 73 3.51 4.37 -4.53
N LEU A 74 3.49 5.25 -3.53
CA LEU A 74 3.00 4.93 -2.19
C LEU A 74 2.13 6.08 -1.65
N ILE A 75 0.98 5.75 -1.08
CA ILE A 75 0.13 6.66 -0.29
C ILE A 75 -0.03 6.06 1.10
N LEU A 76 0.45 6.80 2.10
CA LEU A 76 0.17 6.58 3.52
C LEU A 76 -0.88 7.59 3.99
N SER A 77 -1.75 7.18 4.90
CA SER A 77 -2.73 8.07 5.52
C SER A 77 -2.92 7.75 7.00
N ASP A 78 -2.66 8.70 7.89
CA ASP A 78 -3.15 8.67 9.29
C ASP A 78 -4.46 9.47 9.42
N ASP A 79 -5.18 9.69 8.32
CA ASP A 79 -6.51 10.31 8.36
C ASP A 79 -7.46 9.54 9.27
N GLN A 80 -8.56 10.20 9.65
CA GLN A 80 -9.55 9.66 10.59
C GLN A 80 -9.93 8.19 10.32
N TYR A 81 -9.97 7.73 9.05
CA TYR A 81 -10.36 6.39 8.60
C TYR A 81 -9.25 5.34 8.67
N THR A 82 -7.98 5.74 8.74
CA THR A 82 -6.82 4.84 8.85
C THR A 82 -5.79 5.35 9.89
N PRO A 83 -6.20 5.69 11.13
CA PRO A 83 -5.34 6.36 12.09
C PRO A 83 -4.12 5.51 12.48
N GLY A 84 -2.94 6.14 12.50
CA GLY A 84 -1.66 5.48 12.81
C GLY A 84 -1.18 4.43 11.80
N GLN A 85 -1.91 4.21 10.70
CA GLN A 85 -1.54 3.27 9.64
C GLN A 85 -0.16 3.58 9.04
N SER A 86 0.24 4.85 9.00
CA SER A 86 1.52 5.32 8.48
C SER A 86 2.65 5.06 9.48
N GLN A 87 2.41 5.18 10.79
CA GLN A 87 3.37 4.71 11.79
C GLN A 87 3.55 3.19 11.71
N LEU A 88 2.45 2.46 11.53
CA LEU A 88 2.44 1.02 11.37
C LEU A 88 3.11 0.58 10.06
N PHE A 89 2.94 1.36 8.99
CA PHE A 89 3.69 1.18 7.75
C PHE A 89 5.19 1.42 7.97
N LEU A 90 5.58 2.48 8.70
CA LEU A 90 6.98 2.75 9.05
C LEU A 90 7.62 1.68 9.94
N SER A 91 6.81 0.91 10.68
CA SER A 91 7.30 -0.24 11.44
C SER A 91 7.35 -1.54 10.62
N HIS A 92 6.55 -1.64 9.55
CA HIS A 92 6.69 -2.71 8.56
C HIS A 92 7.90 -2.44 7.64
N PHE A 93 8.16 -1.17 7.31
CA PHE A 93 9.11 -0.73 6.29
C PHE A 93 9.61 0.71 6.58
N GLN A 94 10.90 0.95 6.81
CA GLN A 94 11.44 2.33 6.88
C GLN A 94 11.25 3.04 5.53
N ILE A 95 10.96 4.35 5.52
CA ILE A 95 10.51 5.04 4.29
C ILE A 95 11.55 5.01 3.16
N ASP A 96 12.84 4.91 3.51
CA ASP A 96 13.99 4.82 2.61
C ASP A 96 14.29 3.40 2.10
N GLU A 97 13.67 2.35 2.68
CA GLU A 97 13.70 0.99 2.10
C GLU A 97 13.03 0.94 0.72
N PHE A 98 12.13 1.89 0.43
CA PHE A 98 11.51 2.07 -0.87
C PHE A 98 12.49 2.74 -1.85
N ILE A 99 13.68 2.15 -1.99
CA ILE A 99 14.76 2.61 -2.89
C ILE A 99 14.34 2.71 -4.37
N ASN A 100 13.23 2.07 -4.75
CA ASN A 100 12.62 2.14 -6.09
C ASN A 100 11.46 3.13 -6.19
N LEU A 101 11.06 3.76 -5.08
CA LEU A 101 9.96 4.72 -5.02
C LEU A 101 10.25 5.91 -5.92
N GLN A 102 9.26 6.26 -6.72
CA GLN A 102 9.28 7.42 -7.60
C GLN A 102 8.18 8.40 -7.24
N SER A 103 7.17 7.98 -6.47
CA SER A 103 6.15 8.84 -5.86
C SER A 103 5.85 8.43 -4.42
N LEU A 104 5.97 9.36 -3.48
CA LEU A 104 5.53 9.21 -2.09
C LEU A 104 4.39 10.18 -1.82
N THR A 105 3.39 9.74 -1.06
CA THR A 105 2.24 10.51 -0.63
C THR A 105 1.96 10.19 0.82
N LEU A 106 1.66 11.25 1.58
CA LEU A 106 1.48 11.27 3.01
C LEU A 106 0.24 12.11 3.32
N ILE A 107 -0.69 11.61 4.13
CA ILE A 107 -1.95 12.28 4.44
C ILE A 107 -2.23 12.20 5.94
N GLU A 108 -2.54 13.33 6.57
CA GLU A 108 -2.85 13.52 8.01
C GLU A 108 -1.83 12.91 8.99
N ILE A 109 -0.64 12.56 8.48
CA ILE A 109 0.43 11.81 9.16
C ILE A 109 0.73 12.37 10.55
N GLU A 110 0.80 11.48 11.55
CA GLU A 110 1.20 11.83 12.90
C GLU A 110 2.58 12.49 12.93
N ARG A 111 2.73 13.52 13.76
CA ARG A 111 3.94 14.36 13.85
C ARG A 111 5.24 13.55 13.88
N LYS A 112 5.29 12.48 14.68
CA LYS A 112 6.48 11.64 14.86
C LYS A 112 6.79 10.77 13.64
N SER A 113 5.75 10.20 13.03
CA SER A 113 5.86 9.46 11.76
C SER A 113 6.41 10.37 10.68
N LEU A 114 5.98 11.65 10.62
CA LEU A 114 6.54 12.62 9.69
C LEU A 114 7.97 13.05 10.05
N GLU A 115 8.30 13.26 11.32
CA GLU A 115 9.67 13.58 11.75
C GLU A 115 10.65 12.48 11.34
N ILE A 116 10.30 11.20 11.54
CA ILE A 116 11.08 10.04 11.06
C ILE A 116 11.15 9.99 9.52
N ILE A 117 10.03 10.19 8.82
CA ILE A 117 10.03 10.22 7.35
C ILE A 117 10.95 11.33 6.84
N ASN A 118 10.82 12.54 7.38
CA ASN A 118 11.63 13.71 7.05
C ASN A 118 13.13 13.43 7.24
N GLU A 119 13.53 12.85 8.38
CA GLU A 119 14.89 12.43 8.65
C GLU A 119 15.45 11.42 7.64
N HIS A 120 14.60 10.69 6.91
CA HIS A 120 15.00 9.68 5.91
C HIS A 120 14.70 10.10 4.45
N LEU A 121 13.94 11.18 4.21
CA LEU A 121 13.49 11.61 2.87
C LEU A 121 14.64 11.91 1.89
N TYR A 122 15.79 12.39 2.38
CA TYR A 122 16.96 12.64 1.53
C TYR A 122 17.60 11.34 0.97
N LYS A 123 17.40 10.21 1.65
CA LYS A 123 17.96 8.91 1.28
C LYS A 123 17.20 8.27 0.10
N LEU A 124 15.95 8.71 -0.15
CA LEU A 124 15.10 8.29 -1.27
C LEU A 124 15.57 8.87 -2.62
N ASN A 125 16.77 8.51 -3.03
CA ASN A 125 17.47 9.04 -4.21
C ASN A 125 16.78 8.79 -5.56
N ARG A 126 15.75 7.93 -5.64
CA ARG A 126 14.92 7.72 -6.83
C ARG A 126 13.58 8.48 -6.82
N LEU A 127 13.25 9.16 -5.72
CA LEU A 127 12.00 9.88 -5.55
C LEU A 127 11.91 11.04 -6.55
N ARG A 128 10.83 11.05 -7.34
CA ARG A 128 10.53 12.06 -8.35
C ARG A 128 9.28 12.86 -8.01
N SER A 129 8.45 12.35 -7.12
CA SER A 129 7.21 12.96 -6.63
C SER A 129 7.12 12.78 -5.12
N PHE A 130 6.88 13.86 -4.39
CA PHE A 130 6.58 13.84 -2.96
C PHE A 130 5.33 14.66 -2.71
N LEU A 131 4.41 14.12 -1.90
CA LEU A 131 3.15 14.76 -1.54
C LEU A 131 2.93 14.60 -0.03
N PHE A 132 2.60 15.68 0.65
CA PHE A 132 2.28 15.70 2.07
C PHE A 132 1.02 16.54 2.35
N LYS A 133 0.03 15.94 3.02
CA LYS A 133 -1.27 16.55 3.34
C LYS A 133 -1.60 16.48 4.83
N SER A 134 -1.01 17.30 5.67
CA SER A 134 -1.38 17.41 7.10
C SER A 134 -1.42 18.87 7.55
N GLU A 135 -1.92 19.10 8.77
CA GLU A 135 -1.93 20.42 9.42
C GLU A 135 -0.66 20.70 10.25
N ILE A 136 0.25 19.73 10.30
CA ILE A 136 1.43 19.77 11.15
C ILE A 136 2.57 20.48 10.40
N ASN A 137 2.85 21.72 10.81
CA ASN A 137 3.94 22.54 10.26
C ASN A 137 5.30 21.98 10.74
N ILE A 138 6.03 21.27 9.88
CA ILE A 138 7.36 20.67 10.18
C ILE A 138 8.38 21.08 9.12
N CYS A 139 9.55 21.53 9.55
CA CYS A 139 10.65 21.87 8.66
C CYS A 139 11.36 20.62 8.08
N PHE A 140 11.16 20.35 6.78
CA PHE A 140 12.03 19.47 6.02
C PHE A 140 13.43 20.08 5.83
N SER A 141 14.44 19.48 6.45
CA SER A 141 15.83 19.98 6.51
C SER A 141 16.71 19.50 5.34
N MET A 142 16.10 18.94 4.29
CA MET A 142 16.71 17.95 3.38
C MET A 142 16.87 18.43 1.94
N SER A 143 17.72 17.74 1.17
CA SER A 143 17.91 17.94 -0.27
C SER A 143 17.39 16.74 -1.07
N PHE A 144 16.44 16.99 -1.99
CA PHE A 144 15.88 15.92 -2.84
C PHE A 144 16.47 16.02 -4.25
N VAL A 145 17.67 15.46 -4.42
CA VAL A 145 18.51 15.64 -5.62
C VAL A 145 17.84 15.19 -6.94
N ASN A 146 16.82 14.33 -6.91
CA ASN A 146 16.11 13.84 -8.09
C ASN A 146 14.60 14.19 -8.16
N LEU A 147 14.11 15.03 -7.24
CA LEU A 147 12.69 15.38 -7.15
C LEU A 147 12.24 16.26 -8.32
N ARG A 148 11.06 15.98 -8.87
CA ARG A 148 10.46 16.67 -10.03
C ARG A 148 9.07 17.24 -9.73
N HIS A 149 8.39 16.68 -8.73
CA HIS A 149 7.04 17.08 -8.31
C HIS A 149 7.00 17.16 -6.78
N LEU A 150 6.47 18.25 -6.24
CA LEU A 150 6.28 18.44 -4.79
C LEU A 150 4.90 19.03 -4.52
N GLU A 151 4.16 18.45 -3.58
CA GLU A 151 2.91 19.02 -3.06
C GLU A 151 2.86 19.00 -1.53
N LEU A 152 2.47 20.12 -0.89
CA LEU A 152 2.44 20.29 0.57
C LEU A 152 1.16 21.04 1.00
N SER A 153 0.28 20.46 1.81
CA SER A 153 -1.02 21.09 2.18
C SER A 153 -0.95 22.17 3.27
N GLN A 154 0.13 22.24 4.04
CA GLN A 154 0.49 23.32 4.97
C GLN A 154 2.03 23.36 5.07
N CYS A 155 2.62 24.56 5.16
CA CYS A 155 4.07 24.82 5.06
C CYS A 155 4.39 26.25 5.54
N SER A 156 5.64 26.57 5.87
CA SER A 156 6.12 27.94 6.09
C SER A 156 6.96 28.44 4.91
N LEU A 157 7.04 29.77 4.69
CA LEU A 157 7.88 30.34 3.61
C LEU A 157 9.33 29.90 3.75
N ASN A 158 9.91 30.04 4.95
CA ASN A 158 11.32 29.72 5.22
C ASN A 158 11.65 28.25 4.92
N LEU A 159 10.70 27.35 5.16
CA LEU A 159 10.82 25.94 4.79
C LEU A 159 10.79 25.77 3.26
N LEU A 160 9.82 26.41 2.61
CA LEU A 160 9.67 26.32 1.17
C LEU A 160 10.94 26.79 0.44
N GLU A 161 11.48 27.96 0.81
CA GLU A 161 12.76 28.46 0.28
C GLU A 161 13.91 27.46 0.49
N ASN A 162 14.01 26.85 1.68
CA ASN A 162 15.05 25.87 1.99
C ASN A 162 14.96 24.58 1.16
N ILE A 163 13.75 24.04 0.93
CA ILE A 163 13.57 22.88 0.04
C ILE A 163 13.99 23.26 -1.37
N CYS A 164 13.55 24.43 -1.84
CA CYS A 164 13.64 24.80 -3.25
C CYS A 164 15.06 25.16 -3.70
N LEU A 165 15.86 25.77 -2.82
CA LEU A 165 17.32 25.89 -3.00
C LEU A 165 18.05 24.54 -3.10
N ARG A 166 17.40 23.43 -2.72
CA ARG A 166 17.97 22.09 -2.62
C ARG A 166 17.33 21.06 -3.56
N THR A 167 16.43 21.48 -4.46
CA THR A 167 15.76 20.61 -5.45
C THR A 167 15.84 21.17 -6.88
N PRO A 168 17.04 21.26 -7.50
CA PRO A 168 17.25 21.95 -8.77
C PRO A 168 16.56 21.32 -10.00
N TRP A 169 16.01 20.11 -9.87
CA TRP A 169 15.30 19.39 -10.94
C TRP A 169 13.76 19.46 -10.82
N LEU A 170 13.26 20.24 -9.86
CA LEU A 170 11.83 20.39 -9.60
C LEU A 170 11.11 21.06 -10.79
N LYS A 171 10.04 20.44 -11.27
CA LYS A 171 9.24 20.86 -12.43
C LYS A 171 7.83 21.30 -12.07
N THR A 172 7.25 20.77 -11.00
CA THR A 172 5.91 21.15 -10.51
C THR A 172 5.91 21.34 -8.99
N LEU A 173 5.24 22.39 -8.53
CA LEU A 173 5.14 22.73 -7.12
C LEU A 173 3.70 23.18 -6.79
N ASN A 174 3.06 22.52 -5.83
CA ASN A 174 1.70 22.83 -5.37
C ASN A 174 1.68 22.89 -3.84
N VAL A 175 1.71 24.08 -3.25
CA VAL A 175 1.92 24.21 -1.80
C VAL A 175 0.73 24.89 -1.15
N THR A 176 0.75 25.06 0.17
CA THR A 176 -0.14 25.90 0.95
C THR A 176 0.69 26.43 2.10
N VAL A 177 0.92 27.75 2.09
CA VAL A 177 1.80 28.40 3.07
C VAL A 177 0.94 29.10 4.11
N ILE A 178 1.29 28.91 5.38
CA ILE A 178 0.65 29.55 6.52
C ILE A 178 1.58 30.60 7.12
N HIS A 179 1.01 31.74 7.46
CA HIS A 179 1.68 32.83 8.16
C HIS A 179 1.46 32.66 9.67
N GLU A 180 2.52 32.73 10.50
CA GLU A 180 2.50 32.33 11.92
C GLU A 180 1.76 33.29 12.88
N THR A 181 0.74 34.01 12.40
CA THR A 181 -0.08 34.93 13.19
C THR A 181 -1.55 34.84 12.79
N SER A 182 -2.38 34.35 13.72
CA SER A 182 -3.82 34.01 13.60
C SER A 182 -4.16 32.74 12.80
N THR A 183 -4.99 31.90 13.42
CA THR A 183 -5.52 30.63 12.89
C THR A 183 -6.91 30.83 12.31
N PHE A 184 -7.14 30.42 11.06
CA PHE A 184 -8.47 30.28 10.45
C PHE A 184 -8.47 29.09 9.48
N GLU A 185 -9.63 28.47 9.31
CA GLU A 185 -9.75 27.08 8.85
C GLU A 185 -10.16 26.89 7.37
N PHE A 186 -9.77 25.73 6.83
CA PHE A 186 -10.27 24.99 5.66
C PHE A 186 -10.00 25.35 4.17
N GLN A 187 -9.73 24.23 3.47
CA GLN A 187 -9.70 23.92 2.03
C GLN A 187 -8.54 24.39 1.14
N CYS A 188 -8.19 23.51 0.20
CA CYS A 188 -6.87 23.40 -0.43
C CYS A 188 -6.68 24.28 -1.67
N GLN A 189 -5.74 25.20 -1.55
CA GLN A 189 -4.82 25.73 -2.57
C GLN A 189 -3.80 26.60 -1.81
N LEU A 190 -2.78 27.14 -2.50
CA LEU A 190 -1.75 27.99 -1.88
C LEU A 190 -2.36 29.11 -1.00
N ASN A 191 -2.49 28.98 0.32
CA ASN A 191 -3.18 30.00 1.15
C ASN A 191 -2.22 31.03 1.79
N TYR A 192 -1.17 31.39 1.04
CA TYR A 192 -0.25 32.47 1.41
C TYR A 192 -1.02 33.80 1.53
N SER A 193 -0.66 34.66 2.48
CA SER A 193 -1.12 36.06 2.56
C SER A 193 -0.09 37.00 1.94
N VAL A 194 -0.10 37.16 0.62
CA VAL A 194 1.02 37.79 -0.11
C VAL A 194 1.02 39.29 0.15
N ARG A 195 2.07 39.83 0.77
CA ARG A 195 2.14 41.27 1.07
C ARG A 195 2.57 42.09 -0.14
N SER A 196 3.31 41.51 -1.08
CA SER A 196 3.69 42.16 -2.34
C SER A 196 4.00 41.16 -3.46
N MET A 197 3.76 41.55 -4.73
CA MET A 197 4.16 40.74 -5.89
C MET A 197 5.66 40.43 -5.94
N ASN A 198 6.48 41.29 -5.34
CA ASN A 198 7.93 41.12 -5.25
C ASN A 198 8.33 39.85 -4.45
N GLU A 199 7.44 39.33 -3.59
CA GLU A 199 7.64 38.02 -2.95
C GLU A 199 7.43 36.87 -3.94
N ILE A 200 6.37 36.91 -4.77
CA ILE A 200 6.12 35.92 -5.82
C ILE A 200 7.21 35.97 -6.90
N GLU A 201 7.70 37.17 -7.24
CA GLU A 201 8.80 37.34 -8.20
C GLU A 201 10.12 36.75 -7.67
N LYS A 202 10.56 37.13 -6.46
CA LYS A 202 11.74 36.53 -5.83
C LYS A 202 11.60 35.02 -5.66
N PHE A 203 10.41 34.56 -5.30
CA PHE A 203 10.10 33.13 -5.23
C PHE A 203 10.33 32.45 -6.58
N LEU A 204 9.72 32.93 -7.67
CA LEU A 204 9.82 32.29 -8.99
C LEU A 204 11.22 32.38 -9.62
N LEU A 205 11.99 33.44 -9.34
CA LEU A 205 13.39 33.54 -9.74
C LEU A 205 14.27 32.42 -9.17
N ASN A 206 13.87 31.79 -8.05
CA ASN A 206 14.56 30.61 -7.51
C ASN A 206 14.24 29.29 -8.26
N PHE A 207 13.35 29.30 -9.27
CA PHE A 207 12.96 28.08 -10.03
C PHE A 207 12.98 28.23 -11.56
N PRO A 208 14.13 28.45 -12.21
CA PRO A 208 14.22 28.44 -13.68
C PRO A 208 13.76 27.10 -14.33
N CYS A 209 13.75 26.01 -13.56
CA CYS A 209 13.27 24.69 -13.98
C CYS A 209 11.76 24.46 -13.81
N LEU A 210 11.02 25.35 -13.12
CA LEU A 210 9.58 25.18 -12.91
C LEU A 210 8.84 25.26 -14.25
N LYS A 211 7.82 24.42 -14.41
CA LYS A 211 6.95 24.39 -15.59
C LYS A 211 5.47 24.38 -15.23
N HIS A 212 5.09 24.01 -14.01
CA HIS A 212 3.69 24.05 -13.57
C HIS A 212 3.60 24.60 -12.14
N LEU A 213 2.78 25.64 -11.96
CA LEU A 213 2.50 26.29 -10.68
C LEU A 213 0.98 26.38 -10.46
N GLU A 214 0.52 26.09 -9.25
CA GLU A 214 -0.84 26.40 -8.81
C GLU A 214 -0.78 27.32 -7.57
N LEU A 215 -1.22 28.57 -7.74
CA LEU A 215 -1.34 29.56 -6.68
C LEU A 215 -2.76 29.61 -6.11
N SER A 216 -2.85 29.98 -4.85
CA SER A 216 -3.92 30.82 -4.32
C SER A 216 -3.23 31.93 -3.51
N THR A 217 -4.00 32.90 -3.03
CA THR A 217 -3.57 33.83 -1.97
C THR A 217 -4.75 34.71 -1.55
N ARG A 218 -4.72 35.22 -0.31
CA ARG A 218 -5.44 36.46 0.02
C ARG A 218 -4.49 37.63 -0.21
N ILE A 219 -4.77 38.44 -1.24
CA ILE A 219 -3.96 39.62 -1.57
C ILE A 219 -4.63 40.82 -0.92
N TYR A 220 -3.87 41.54 -0.11
CA TYR A 220 -4.34 42.75 0.55
C TYR A 220 -3.72 43.98 -0.11
N ASP A 221 -4.58 44.77 -0.77
CA ASP A 221 -4.40 46.17 -1.16
C ASP A 221 -3.14 46.56 -1.96
N ASN A 222 -2.56 45.63 -2.72
CA ASN A 222 -1.62 45.93 -3.81
C ASN A 222 -2.01 45.16 -5.08
N PHE A 223 -2.13 45.87 -6.21
CA PHE A 223 -2.61 45.30 -7.47
C PHE A 223 -1.66 44.25 -8.03
N ILE A 224 -2.19 43.06 -8.34
CA ILE A 224 -1.60 42.14 -9.31
C ILE A 224 -2.11 42.54 -10.69
N THR A 225 -1.22 42.93 -11.59
CA THR A 225 -1.56 43.03 -13.02
C THR A 225 -1.28 41.70 -13.72
N GLY A 226 -2.12 41.33 -14.69
CA GLY A 226 -1.89 40.16 -15.52
C GLY A 226 -0.62 40.24 -16.37
N HIS A 227 -0.13 41.44 -16.68
CA HIS A 227 1.19 41.64 -17.30
C HIS A 227 2.35 41.24 -16.37
N GLN A 228 2.26 41.50 -15.06
CA GLN A 228 3.29 41.02 -14.12
C GLN A 228 3.26 39.49 -14.03
N LEU A 229 2.08 38.87 -13.97
CA LEU A 229 1.98 37.41 -13.99
C LEU A 229 2.34 36.78 -15.35
N GLU A 230 2.17 37.50 -16.45
CA GLU A 230 2.65 37.09 -17.79
C GLU A 230 4.19 37.02 -17.83
N ILE A 231 4.88 38.06 -17.35
CA ILE A 231 6.36 38.03 -17.19
C ILE A 231 6.76 36.82 -16.33
N LEU A 232 6.14 36.66 -15.16
CA LEU A 232 6.48 35.63 -14.17
C LEU A 232 6.11 34.20 -14.59
N SER A 233 5.20 34.02 -15.54
CA SER A 233 4.78 32.71 -16.05
C SER A 233 5.22 32.42 -17.48
N LYS A 234 6.07 33.27 -18.06
CA LYS A 234 6.57 33.09 -19.43
C LYS A 234 7.19 31.72 -19.63
N ASP A 235 8.08 31.33 -18.72
CA ASP A 235 8.72 30.01 -18.71
C ASP A 235 7.86 28.87 -18.17
N LEU A 236 6.68 29.13 -17.61
CA LEU A 236 5.74 28.09 -17.16
C LEU A 236 4.92 27.55 -18.33
N ILE A 237 4.74 26.24 -18.39
CA ILE A 237 3.79 25.58 -19.30
C ILE A 237 2.36 25.80 -18.79
N THR A 238 2.14 25.80 -17.46
CA THR A 238 0.86 26.17 -16.86
C THR A 238 1.03 27.03 -15.61
N LEU A 239 0.30 28.13 -15.53
CA LEU A 239 0.05 28.85 -14.29
C LEU A 239 -1.45 28.78 -13.98
N LYS A 240 -1.80 28.07 -12.90
CA LYS A 240 -3.12 28.16 -12.28
C LYS A 240 -3.06 29.15 -11.13
N PHE A 241 -4.07 29.99 -10.96
CA PHE A 241 -4.26 30.76 -9.73
C PHE A 241 -5.73 30.88 -9.32
N ILE A 242 -5.99 31.01 -8.01
CA ILE A 242 -7.27 31.40 -7.38
C ILE A 242 -6.97 32.44 -6.28
N PHE A 243 -7.21 33.72 -6.55
CA PHE A 243 -6.88 34.81 -5.63
C PHE A 243 -8.12 35.40 -4.98
N LYS A 244 -8.19 35.43 -3.65
CA LYS A 244 -9.23 36.18 -2.94
C LYS A 244 -8.82 37.66 -2.85
N ILE A 245 -9.64 38.55 -3.40
CA ILE A 245 -9.29 39.96 -3.58
C ILE A 245 -10.44 40.92 -3.26
N THR A 246 -10.11 42.02 -2.59
CA THR A 246 -10.99 43.15 -2.27
C THR A 246 -10.82 44.27 -3.30
N LEU A 247 -11.28 44.03 -4.53
CA LEU A 247 -11.15 45.01 -5.61
C LEU A 247 -12.14 46.19 -5.48
N HIS A 248 -11.67 47.38 -5.87
CA HIS A 248 -12.53 48.52 -6.20
C HIS A 248 -12.94 48.55 -7.68
N SER A 249 -12.18 47.89 -8.59
CA SER A 249 -12.55 47.71 -9.99
C SER A 249 -12.16 46.32 -10.50
N ILE A 250 -13.17 45.51 -10.83
CA ILE A 250 -13.04 44.14 -11.34
C ILE A 250 -12.62 44.13 -12.81
N GLU A 251 -13.21 45.02 -13.61
CA GLU A 251 -13.01 45.03 -15.06
C GLU A 251 -11.58 45.48 -15.42
N GLU A 252 -11.08 46.56 -14.79
CA GLU A 252 -9.68 47.00 -14.94
C GLU A 252 -8.68 45.90 -14.57
N THR A 253 -9.00 45.09 -13.55
CA THR A 253 -8.13 43.98 -13.16
C THR A 253 -8.16 42.88 -14.24
N LEU A 254 -9.34 42.48 -14.72
CA LEU A 254 -9.49 41.50 -15.80
C LEU A 254 -8.87 41.97 -17.12
N ASP A 255 -8.95 43.26 -17.46
CA ASP A 255 -8.32 43.84 -18.66
C ASP A 255 -6.81 43.58 -18.68
N THR A 256 -6.12 43.64 -17.54
CA THR A 256 -4.69 43.32 -17.48
C THR A 256 -4.35 41.85 -17.78
N PHE A 257 -5.36 40.95 -17.81
CA PHE A 257 -5.24 39.55 -18.24
C PHE A 257 -5.81 39.29 -19.65
N ARG A 258 -6.31 40.30 -20.37
CA ARG A 258 -6.81 40.18 -21.75
C ARG A 258 -5.67 40.23 -22.79
N THR A 259 -4.57 39.54 -22.52
CA THR A 259 -3.42 39.41 -23.45
C THR A 259 -3.45 38.07 -24.19
N LEU A 260 -2.87 38.02 -25.39
CA LEU A 260 -2.79 36.80 -26.22
C LEU A 260 -2.04 35.67 -25.51
N PHE A 261 -1.08 36.02 -24.65
CA PHE A 261 -0.34 35.09 -23.82
C PHE A 261 -1.24 34.11 -23.03
N TRP A 262 -2.27 34.61 -22.35
CA TRP A 262 -3.16 33.74 -21.59
C TRP A 262 -4.02 32.88 -22.53
N LEU A 263 -4.73 33.51 -23.46
CA LEU A 263 -5.74 32.86 -24.29
C LEU A 263 -5.15 31.93 -25.36
N GLU A 264 -4.00 32.27 -25.94
CA GLU A 264 -3.40 31.58 -27.10
C GLU A 264 -2.10 30.83 -26.75
N GLU A 265 -1.17 31.42 -25.98
CA GLU A 265 0.08 30.71 -25.63
C GLU A 265 -0.10 29.68 -24.52
N LYS A 266 -0.90 29.99 -23.48
CA LYS A 266 -1.21 29.03 -22.40
C LYS A 266 -2.46 28.20 -22.70
N CYS A 267 -3.43 28.75 -23.43
CA CYS A 267 -4.81 28.24 -23.55
C CYS A 267 -5.60 28.27 -22.21
N TRP A 268 -5.52 29.38 -21.48
CA TRP A 268 -6.29 29.64 -20.25
C TRP A 268 -6.96 31.02 -20.34
N PHE A 269 -8.05 31.21 -19.61
CA PHE A 269 -8.66 32.53 -19.40
C PHE A 269 -8.78 32.82 -17.91
N VAL A 270 -9.03 34.08 -17.55
CA VAL A 270 -9.23 34.49 -16.15
C VAL A 270 -10.69 34.83 -15.93
N ALA A 271 -11.26 34.34 -14.84
CA ALA A 271 -12.62 34.56 -14.39
C ALA A 271 -12.64 35.26 -13.04
N TYR A 272 -13.72 35.95 -12.71
CA TYR A 272 -13.98 36.50 -11.38
C TYR A 272 -15.37 36.14 -10.89
N GLU A 273 -15.44 35.55 -9.69
CA GLU A 273 -16.70 35.16 -9.04
C GLU A 273 -16.53 35.14 -7.51
N ASN A 274 -17.55 35.60 -6.75
CA ASN A 274 -17.59 35.52 -5.28
C ASN A 274 -16.37 36.10 -4.52
N ASN A 275 -15.72 37.14 -5.08
CA ASN A 275 -14.46 37.75 -4.62
C ASN A 275 -13.19 36.91 -4.85
N TYR A 276 -13.25 35.92 -5.73
CA TYR A 276 -12.11 35.14 -6.21
C TYR A 276 -11.85 35.44 -7.69
N LEU A 277 -10.62 35.79 -8.03
CA LEU A 277 -10.10 35.92 -9.40
C LEU A 277 -9.29 34.68 -9.73
N TYR A 278 -9.63 33.96 -10.79
CA TYR A 278 -9.06 32.64 -11.03
C TYR A 278 -8.86 32.28 -12.50
N THR A 279 -7.81 31.54 -12.78
CA THR A 279 -7.54 31.01 -14.12
C THR A 279 -8.31 29.71 -14.37
N VAL A 280 -8.84 29.55 -15.57
CA VAL A 280 -9.49 28.32 -16.05
C VAL A 280 -8.82 27.87 -17.36
N PRO A 281 -8.35 26.62 -17.48
CA PRO A 281 -7.89 26.08 -18.76
C PRO A 281 -9.05 25.99 -19.75
N CYS A 282 -8.85 26.40 -21.00
CA CYS A 282 -9.85 26.28 -22.06
C CYS A 282 -10.26 24.81 -22.32
N SER A 283 -9.41 23.85 -21.97
CA SER A 283 -9.65 22.41 -22.02
C SER A 283 -10.38 21.82 -20.79
N MET A 284 -10.62 22.61 -19.73
CA MET A 284 -11.23 22.09 -18.50
C MET A 284 -12.75 21.86 -18.64
N TYR A 285 -13.37 22.39 -19.68
CA TYR A 285 -14.76 22.08 -20.08
C TYR A 285 -14.91 20.72 -20.78
N THR A 286 -13.99 19.78 -20.50
CA THR A 286 -14.19 18.37 -20.83
C THR A 286 -15.40 17.76 -20.13
N HIS A 287 -15.90 18.29 -19.01
CA HIS A 287 -17.12 17.82 -18.33
C HIS A 287 -18.12 18.95 -18.07
N ILE A 288 -19.39 18.72 -18.37
CA ILE A 288 -20.53 19.57 -17.96
C ILE A 288 -21.66 18.71 -17.38
N ASN A 289 -22.33 19.26 -16.35
CA ASN A 289 -23.62 18.79 -15.80
C ASN A 289 -24.70 19.88 -15.99
N GLU A 290 -25.96 19.58 -15.68
CA GLU A 290 -27.08 20.51 -15.92
C GLU A 290 -27.04 21.82 -15.10
N ASN A 291 -26.17 21.96 -14.10
CA ASN A 291 -26.06 23.15 -13.25
C ASN A 291 -24.98 24.14 -13.73
N PHE A 292 -24.28 23.86 -14.83
CA PHE A 292 -23.20 24.73 -15.29
C PHE A 292 -23.70 26.07 -15.83
N GLN A 293 -23.13 27.16 -15.32
CA GLN A 293 -23.17 28.50 -15.92
C GLN A 293 -21.74 29.00 -16.13
N PRO A 294 -21.43 29.68 -17.25
CA PRO A 294 -20.13 30.30 -17.44
C PRO A 294 -19.92 31.46 -16.44
N PRO A 295 -18.69 31.73 -15.97
CA PRO A 295 -18.44 32.76 -14.96
C PRO A 295 -18.91 34.14 -15.42
N LYS A 296 -19.63 34.87 -14.55
CA LYS A 296 -20.27 36.16 -14.87
C LYS A 296 -19.29 37.22 -15.38
N TYR A 297 -18.05 37.20 -14.90
CA TYR A 297 -16.97 38.09 -15.33
C TYR A 297 -15.79 37.22 -15.78
N SER A 298 -15.28 37.44 -16.99
CA SER A 298 -14.09 36.74 -17.49
C SER A 298 -13.35 37.51 -18.59
N THR A 299 -12.16 37.04 -18.96
CA THR A 299 -11.42 37.55 -20.12
C THR A 299 -11.95 37.03 -21.47
N ILE A 300 -12.85 36.04 -21.49
CA ILE A 300 -13.55 35.61 -22.70
C ILE A 300 -14.81 36.46 -22.91
N LEU A 301 -14.80 37.28 -23.97
CA LEU A 301 -15.88 38.21 -24.31
C LEU A 301 -17.10 37.56 -25.01
N LYS A 302 -17.08 36.25 -25.28
CA LYS A 302 -18.16 35.53 -26.00
C LYS A 302 -18.38 34.10 -25.49
N ASN A 303 -19.55 33.84 -24.94
CA ASN A 303 -19.92 32.52 -24.36
C ASN A 303 -19.89 31.36 -25.37
N SER A 304 -19.98 31.60 -26.68
CA SER A 304 -19.94 30.53 -27.70
C SER A 304 -18.66 29.68 -27.64
N ILE A 305 -17.52 30.31 -27.32
CA ILE A 305 -16.20 29.66 -27.27
C ILE A 305 -16.13 28.58 -26.18
N PHE A 306 -16.97 28.67 -25.13
CA PHE A 306 -17.08 27.63 -24.11
C PHE A 306 -17.73 26.35 -24.66
N TYR A 307 -18.77 26.49 -25.49
CA TYR A 307 -19.62 25.37 -25.91
C TYR A 307 -18.98 24.46 -26.96
N ASP A 308 -18.16 25.03 -27.86
CA ASP A 308 -17.48 24.25 -28.92
C ASP A 308 -16.33 23.37 -28.39
N ASN A 309 -15.80 23.65 -27.20
CA ASN A 309 -14.64 22.94 -26.62
C ASN A 309 -15.01 21.72 -25.73
N ILE A 310 -16.30 21.36 -25.64
CA ILE A 310 -16.77 20.31 -24.73
C ILE A 310 -16.66 18.93 -25.37
N ILE A 311 -16.08 17.97 -24.62
CA ILE A 311 -15.72 16.63 -25.11
C ILE A 311 -16.46 15.50 -24.35
N LYS A 312 -16.90 15.72 -23.11
CA LYS A 312 -17.82 14.83 -22.38
C LYS A 312 -18.99 15.61 -21.77
N LEU A 313 -20.18 15.01 -21.85
CA LEU A 313 -21.42 15.54 -21.28
C LEU A 313 -22.05 14.50 -20.35
N THR A 314 -22.55 14.96 -19.19
CA THR A 314 -23.19 14.11 -18.18
C THR A 314 -24.56 14.68 -17.81
N LEU A 315 -25.63 13.87 -17.89
CA LEU A 315 -27.03 14.31 -17.78
C LEU A 315 -27.79 13.55 -16.67
N TYR A 316 -28.13 14.21 -15.57
CA TYR A 316 -28.80 13.62 -14.40
C TYR A 316 -30.24 14.10 -14.17
N VAL A 317 -30.62 15.27 -14.68
CA VAL A 317 -31.97 15.84 -14.55
C VAL A 317 -32.53 16.30 -15.91
N LYS A 318 -33.84 16.51 -15.99
CA LYS A 318 -34.53 17.10 -17.15
C LYS A 318 -33.97 18.49 -17.46
N LEU A 319 -33.15 18.61 -18.52
CA LEU A 319 -32.72 19.89 -19.09
C LEU A 319 -33.91 20.78 -19.45
N ILE A 320 -33.87 22.04 -19.01
CA ILE A 320 -34.90 23.06 -19.29
C ILE A 320 -34.29 24.11 -20.24
N GLU A 321 -34.73 24.04 -21.50
CA GLU A 321 -34.84 25.15 -22.45
C GLU A 321 -33.57 25.95 -22.85
N THR A 322 -32.36 25.53 -22.48
CA THR A 322 -31.10 26.16 -22.95
C THR A 322 -30.73 25.71 -24.37
N CYS A 323 -30.88 26.62 -25.34
CA CYS A 323 -30.85 26.32 -26.78
C CYS A 323 -29.45 26.22 -27.43
N HIS A 324 -28.55 25.36 -26.92
CA HIS A 324 -27.23 25.13 -27.52
C HIS A 324 -26.96 23.65 -27.83
N ARG A 325 -26.22 23.40 -28.92
CA ARG A 325 -25.94 22.06 -29.47
C ARG A 325 -24.45 21.75 -29.35
N PHE A 326 -24.12 20.63 -28.72
CA PHE A 326 -22.75 20.20 -28.48
C PHE A 326 -22.26 19.30 -29.63
N ASN A 327 -21.35 19.83 -30.44
CA ASN A 327 -20.90 19.17 -31.67
C ASN A 327 -19.76 18.15 -31.45
N ASN A 328 -18.94 18.35 -30.42
CA ASN A 328 -17.65 17.67 -30.23
C ASN A 328 -17.63 16.60 -29.11
N ILE A 329 -18.81 16.18 -28.62
CA ILE A 329 -18.93 15.17 -27.56
C ILE A 329 -18.43 13.78 -28.04
N THR A 330 -17.41 13.25 -27.37
CA THR A 330 -16.87 11.90 -27.57
C THR A 330 -17.21 10.93 -26.44
N THR A 331 -17.65 11.42 -25.28
CA THR A 331 -18.16 10.58 -24.18
C THR A 331 -19.48 11.13 -23.67
N LEU A 332 -20.48 10.27 -23.52
CA LEU A 332 -21.80 10.65 -23.00
C LEU A 332 -22.18 9.77 -21.81
N GLU A 333 -22.71 10.39 -20.77
CA GLU A 333 -23.10 9.73 -19.53
C GLU A 333 -24.53 10.14 -19.19
N ILE A 334 -25.45 9.18 -19.18
CA ILE A 334 -26.87 9.42 -18.94
C ILE A 334 -27.23 8.78 -17.60
N GLY A 335 -27.64 9.60 -16.63
CA GLY A 335 -28.24 9.13 -15.37
C GLY A 335 -29.77 9.20 -15.36
N TYR A 336 -30.39 10.06 -16.19
CA TYR A 336 -31.84 10.26 -16.19
C TYR A 336 -32.56 9.32 -17.19
N GLU A 337 -33.28 8.33 -16.66
CA GLU A 337 -34.00 7.29 -17.41
C GLU A 337 -35.00 7.84 -18.45
N ASN A 338 -35.61 8.98 -18.14
CA ASN A 338 -36.74 9.55 -18.87
C ASN A 338 -36.35 10.62 -19.91
N ILE A 339 -35.08 10.71 -20.31
CA ILE A 339 -34.71 11.48 -21.51
C ILE A 339 -35.32 10.81 -22.76
N SER A 340 -35.97 11.64 -23.58
CA SER A 340 -36.42 11.36 -24.95
C SER A 340 -35.24 11.39 -25.92
N ILE A 341 -35.19 10.46 -26.86
CA ILE A 341 -34.02 10.29 -27.73
C ILE A 341 -33.94 11.41 -28.78
N GLU A 342 -35.09 11.98 -29.17
CA GLU A 342 -35.20 13.20 -29.98
C GLU A 342 -34.43 14.34 -29.30
N THR A 343 -34.73 14.59 -28.02
CA THR A 343 -34.07 15.61 -27.19
C THR A 343 -32.56 15.37 -27.08
N LEU A 344 -32.15 14.13 -26.84
CA LEU A 344 -30.74 13.76 -26.79
C LEU A 344 -30.03 14.04 -28.14
N SER A 345 -30.69 13.75 -29.27
CA SER A 345 -30.14 13.96 -30.62
C SER A 345 -30.17 15.42 -31.11
N ALA A 346 -31.06 16.25 -30.56
CA ALA A 346 -31.08 17.69 -30.81
C ALA A 346 -29.92 18.41 -30.10
N ILE A 347 -29.53 17.89 -28.92
CA ILE A 347 -28.52 18.47 -28.05
C ILE A 347 -27.11 17.93 -28.36
N VAL A 348 -26.96 16.63 -28.69
CA VAL A 348 -25.66 15.97 -28.87
C VAL A 348 -25.52 15.31 -30.25
N ASN A 349 -24.37 15.48 -30.89
CA ASN A 349 -24.00 14.74 -32.10
C ASN A 349 -23.66 13.26 -31.80
N LEU A 350 -24.67 12.39 -31.74
CA LEU A 350 -24.53 11.00 -31.26
C LEU A 350 -23.52 10.12 -32.01
N SER A 351 -23.14 10.45 -33.24
CA SER A 351 -22.15 9.70 -34.02
C SER A 351 -20.68 9.98 -33.63
N GLY A 352 -20.42 11.05 -32.87
CA GLY A 352 -19.08 11.36 -32.36
C GLY A 352 -18.68 10.56 -31.11
N ILE A 353 -19.64 9.91 -30.45
CA ILE A 353 -19.46 9.29 -29.15
C ILE A 353 -18.74 7.94 -29.28
N MET A 354 -17.66 7.78 -28.53
CA MET A 354 -16.86 6.55 -28.42
C MET A 354 -17.12 5.80 -27.10
N ASN A 355 -17.41 6.54 -26.01
CA ASN A 355 -17.75 5.96 -24.70
C ASN A 355 -19.18 6.36 -24.30
N LEU A 356 -20.00 5.38 -23.92
CA LEU A 356 -21.36 5.61 -23.42
C LEU A 356 -21.57 4.93 -22.06
N THR A 357 -21.98 5.71 -21.07
CA THR A 357 -22.44 5.21 -19.76
C THR A 357 -23.95 5.41 -19.66
N LEU A 358 -24.68 4.36 -19.28
CA LEU A 358 -26.14 4.34 -19.16
C LEU A 358 -26.60 3.88 -17.77
N PRO A 359 -27.83 4.21 -17.34
CA PRO A 359 -28.43 3.64 -16.15
C PRO A 359 -28.74 2.15 -16.39
N SER A 360 -28.52 1.30 -15.39
CA SER A 360 -28.87 -0.13 -15.44
C SER A 360 -30.37 -0.39 -15.65
N SER A 361 -31.20 0.56 -15.22
CA SER A 361 -32.66 0.61 -15.39
C SER A 361 -33.13 1.04 -16.79
N MET A 362 -32.25 1.55 -17.67
CA MET A 362 -32.68 2.02 -18.99
C MET A 362 -33.23 0.86 -19.84
N ASN A 363 -34.44 1.04 -20.38
CA ASN A 363 -35.10 0.02 -21.19
C ASN A 363 -34.21 -0.47 -22.35
N LYS A 364 -34.06 -1.79 -22.48
CA LYS A 364 -33.28 -2.47 -23.53
C LYS A 364 -33.61 -2.00 -24.95
N SER A 365 -34.83 -1.50 -25.22
CA SER A 365 -35.17 -0.88 -26.51
C SER A 365 -34.48 0.46 -26.73
N LYS A 366 -34.42 1.35 -25.72
CA LYS A 366 -33.64 2.60 -25.76
C LYS A 366 -32.15 2.28 -25.91
N ILE A 367 -31.62 1.33 -25.13
CA ILE A 367 -30.21 0.90 -25.23
C ILE A 367 -29.88 0.43 -26.65
N LYS A 368 -30.70 -0.47 -27.22
CA LYS A 368 -30.52 -0.98 -28.59
C LYS A 368 -30.60 0.14 -29.64
N TYR A 369 -31.48 1.13 -29.47
CA TYR A 369 -31.55 2.28 -30.37
C TYR A 369 -30.28 3.15 -30.29
N LEU A 370 -29.81 3.47 -29.08
CA LEU A 370 -28.59 4.25 -28.87
C LEU A 370 -27.37 3.53 -29.46
N LEU A 371 -27.19 2.24 -29.18
CA LEU A 371 -26.11 1.43 -29.76
C LEU A 371 -26.21 1.34 -31.29
N ASN A 372 -27.42 1.22 -31.86
CA ASN A 372 -27.61 1.24 -33.31
C ASN A 372 -27.33 2.63 -33.95
N LYS A 373 -27.30 3.71 -33.18
CA LYS A 373 -26.83 5.04 -33.62
C LYS A 373 -25.32 5.24 -33.38
N MET A 374 -24.68 4.36 -32.61
CA MET A 374 -23.24 4.38 -32.30
C MET A 374 -22.51 3.29 -33.09
N SER A 375 -22.11 3.63 -34.31
CA SER A 375 -21.47 2.74 -35.30
C SER A 375 -20.07 2.19 -34.93
N ARG A 376 -19.68 2.21 -33.65
CA ARG A 376 -18.32 1.90 -33.17
C ARG A 376 -18.19 0.83 -32.07
N LEU A 377 -19.28 0.40 -31.43
CA LEU A 377 -19.22 -0.43 -30.19
C LEU A 377 -19.63 -1.91 -30.34
N GLN A 378 -19.76 -2.45 -31.55
CA GLN A 378 -20.31 -3.80 -31.78
C GLN A 378 -19.31 -4.98 -31.86
N TYR A 379 -18.02 -4.78 -31.57
CA TYR A 379 -16.97 -5.79 -31.80
C TYR A 379 -15.96 -5.91 -30.65
N LEU A 380 -15.90 -7.09 -30.02
CA LEU A 380 -14.70 -7.66 -29.36
C LEU A 380 -14.98 -9.12 -28.94
N SER A 381 -14.32 -10.09 -29.57
CA SER A 381 -14.22 -11.49 -29.11
C SER A 381 -12.81 -11.76 -28.58
N ILE A 382 -12.64 -12.73 -27.68
CA ILE A 382 -11.29 -13.10 -27.22
C ILE A 382 -10.47 -13.76 -28.35
N ASP A 383 -11.12 -14.51 -29.24
CA ASP A 383 -10.51 -15.00 -30.50
C ASP A 383 -10.15 -13.86 -31.49
N THR A 384 -10.47 -12.60 -31.16
CA THR A 384 -10.03 -11.40 -31.91
C THR A 384 -9.06 -10.52 -31.10
N LEU A 385 -8.61 -10.94 -29.92
CA LEU A 385 -7.52 -10.22 -29.24
C LEU A 385 -6.23 -10.34 -30.08
N PRO A 386 -5.46 -9.25 -30.25
CA PRO A 386 -4.18 -9.32 -30.97
C PRO A 386 -3.26 -10.32 -30.30
N ILE A 387 -2.46 -11.09 -31.03
CA ILE A 387 -1.53 -12.10 -30.45
C ILE A 387 -0.50 -11.50 -29.48
N LEU A 388 -0.44 -10.17 -29.29
CA LEU A 388 0.31 -9.49 -28.23
C LEU A 388 -0.46 -9.26 -26.93
N VAL A 389 -1.78 -9.06 -26.99
CA VAL A 389 -2.67 -9.13 -25.81
C VAL A 389 -2.92 -10.60 -25.49
N LEU A 390 -3.24 -11.38 -26.55
CA LEU A 390 -3.08 -12.84 -26.65
C LEU A 390 -1.60 -13.29 -26.52
N HIS A 391 -0.68 -12.38 -26.19
CA HIS A 391 0.57 -12.65 -25.48
C HIS A 391 0.71 -11.82 -24.16
N THR A 392 -0.27 -11.76 -23.24
CA THR A 392 0.02 -11.54 -21.79
C THR A 392 -0.61 -12.15 -20.50
N LEU A 393 -1.83 -12.64 -20.43
CA LEU A 393 -2.30 -13.55 -19.37
C LEU A 393 -1.37 -14.83 -19.16
N PHE A 394 -1.29 -15.94 -19.98
CA PHE A 394 -0.31 -17.16 -20.08
C PHE A 394 0.87 -17.27 -19.08
N THR A 395 1.49 -16.23 -18.58
CA THR A 395 2.75 -16.35 -17.81
C THR A 395 2.65 -15.73 -16.41
N TYR A 396 1.45 -15.31 -16.07
CA TYR A 396 1.06 -15.19 -14.68
C TYR A 396 0.96 -16.62 -14.16
N LEU A 397 0.05 -17.42 -14.72
CA LEU A 397 0.39 -18.32 -15.80
C LEU A 397 1.24 -19.52 -15.40
N LEU A 398 0.79 -20.29 -14.40
CA LEU A 398 1.28 -21.66 -14.26
C LEU A 398 1.02 -22.47 -15.52
N THR A 399 2.02 -23.25 -15.93
CA THR A 399 2.07 -23.89 -17.26
C THR A 399 1.01 -24.99 -17.43
N GLU A 400 0.60 -25.60 -16.34
CA GLU A 400 -0.50 -26.55 -16.27
C GLU A 400 -1.84 -25.92 -16.65
N GLU A 401 -2.25 -24.81 -16.02
CA GLU A 401 -3.58 -24.19 -16.22
C GLU A 401 -3.75 -23.61 -17.62
N ILE A 402 -2.67 -23.15 -18.22
CA ILE A 402 -2.59 -22.77 -19.64
C ILE A 402 -3.10 -23.89 -20.57
N LEU A 403 -2.63 -25.10 -20.31
CA LEU A 403 -2.95 -26.26 -21.11
C LEU A 403 -4.34 -26.77 -20.72
N PHE A 404 -4.63 -26.90 -19.43
CA PHE A 404 -5.91 -27.43 -18.93
C PHE A 404 -7.13 -26.55 -19.22
N SER A 405 -7.06 -25.24 -18.97
CA SER A 405 -8.20 -24.35 -19.17
C SER A 405 -8.60 -24.22 -20.64
N LEU A 406 -7.71 -24.61 -21.58
CA LEU A 406 -7.60 -23.79 -22.78
C LEU A 406 -6.97 -24.41 -24.05
N LEU A 407 -6.10 -25.42 -23.91
CA LEU A 407 -5.71 -26.21 -25.07
C LEU A 407 -6.99 -26.79 -25.72
N ASN A 408 -7.10 -26.66 -27.03
CA ASN A 408 -8.25 -27.06 -27.86
C ASN A 408 -9.54 -26.25 -27.71
N VAL A 409 -9.52 -25.05 -27.08
CA VAL A 409 -10.70 -24.17 -27.09
C VAL A 409 -10.91 -23.47 -28.44
N SER A 410 -9.84 -22.99 -29.08
CA SER A 410 -9.87 -22.52 -30.48
C SER A 410 -8.52 -22.71 -31.17
N THR A 411 -8.51 -22.59 -32.50
CA THR A 411 -7.27 -22.67 -33.29
C THR A 411 -6.32 -21.51 -32.98
N SER A 412 -6.81 -20.26 -32.92
CA SER A 412 -5.98 -19.09 -32.59
C SER A 412 -5.35 -19.19 -31.20
N LEU A 413 -6.02 -19.87 -30.28
CA LEU A 413 -5.54 -20.14 -28.93
C LEU A 413 -4.47 -21.25 -28.93
N ASN A 414 -4.72 -22.35 -29.64
CA ASN A 414 -3.70 -23.37 -29.86
C ASN A 414 -2.42 -22.82 -30.54
N ASP A 415 -2.55 -21.81 -31.40
CA ASP A 415 -1.40 -21.16 -32.06
C ASP A 415 -0.74 -20.07 -31.18
N ALA A 416 -1.49 -19.48 -30.24
CA ALA A 416 -0.91 -18.72 -29.14
C ALA A 416 -0.03 -19.62 -28.24
N ILE A 417 -0.51 -20.83 -27.88
CA ILE A 417 0.25 -21.82 -27.06
C ILE A 417 1.61 -22.13 -27.68
N LYS A 418 1.63 -22.39 -28.99
CA LYS A 418 2.81 -22.79 -29.75
C LYS A 418 3.80 -21.65 -30.01
N SER A 419 3.32 -20.41 -30.04
CA SER A 419 4.16 -19.21 -30.29
C SER A 419 4.71 -18.58 -29.01
N TYR A 420 4.07 -18.82 -27.87
CA TYR A 420 4.53 -18.38 -26.56
C TYR A 420 5.85 -19.04 -26.16
N SER A 421 6.81 -18.22 -25.69
CA SER A 421 8.20 -18.61 -25.41
C SER A 421 8.76 -18.07 -24.07
N ASN A 422 7.90 -17.90 -23.05
CA ASN A 422 8.32 -17.52 -21.69
C ASN A 422 7.84 -18.50 -20.59
N TYR A 423 7.52 -19.76 -20.92
CA TYR A 423 6.98 -20.73 -19.95
C TYR A 423 7.90 -20.91 -18.74
N ARG A 424 7.29 -21.14 -17.58
CA ARG A 424 7.95 -21.45 -16.32
C ARG A 424 7.45 -22.80 -15.85
N LEU A 425 8.28 -23.83 -15.99
CA LEU A 425 7.96 -25.19 -15.58
C LEU A 425 8.36 -25.36 -14.11
N ASN A 426 7.39 -25.66 -13.24
CA ASN A 426 7.65 -25.99 -11.85
C ASN A 426 7.16 -27.39 -11.54
N PHE A 427 8.08 -28.34 -11.43
CA PHE A 427 7.71 -29.73 -11.20
C PHE A 427 7.84 -30.17 -9.73
N LYS A 428 8.24 -29.30 -8.79
CA LYS A 428 8.56 -29.69 -7.40
C LYS A 428 7.45 -30.50 -6.68
N SER A 429 6.18 -30.26 -7.00
CA SER A 429 5.06 -30.99 -6.40
C SER A 429 3.95 -31.25 -7.41
N ILE A 430 4.32 -31.44 -8.68
CA ILE A 430 3.36 -31.61 -9.77
C ILE A 430 2.73 -33.01 -9.78
N LEU A 431 1.43 -33.09 -10.06
CA LEU A 431 0.74 -34.36 -10.31
C LEU A 431 1.27 -35.01 -11.60
N ARG A 432 1.45 -36.33 -11.61
CA ARG A 432 2.00 -37.09 -12.73
C ARG A 432 1.28 -36.81 -14.07
N SER A 433 -0.05 -36.73 -14.04
CA SER A 433 -0.89 -36.36 -15.20
C SER A 433 -0.54 -35.00 -15.80
N ASN A 434 -0.18 -34.03 -14.95
CA ASN A 434 0.09 -32.66 -15.36
C ASN A 434 1.51 -32.55 -15.90
N PHE A 435 2.46 -33.30 -15.31
CA PHE A 435 3.80 -33.49 -15.86
C PHE A 435 3.73 -34.09 -17.27
N ASP A 436 3.01 -35.20 -17.44
CA ASP A 436 2.89 -35.88 -18.74
C ASP A 436 2.23 -34.97 -19.80
N LEU A 437 1.22 -34.17 -19.43
CA LEU A 437 0.58 -33.19 -20.31
C LEU A 437 1.55 -32.09 -20.75
N ILE A 438 2.35 -31.55 -19.82
CA ILE A 438 3.34 -30.51 -20.12
C ILE A 438 4.43 -31.06 -21.06
N CYS A 439 4.96 -32.25 -20.77
CA CYS A 439 5.98 -32.91 -21.60
C CYS A 439 5.47 -33.30 -23.00
N GLN A 440 4.15 -33.37 -23.22
CA GLN A 440 3.54 -33.63 -24.54
C GLN A 440 3.28 -32.36 -25.37
N HIS A 441 3.20 -31.17 -24.74
CA HIS A 441 2.74 -29.96 -25.42
C HIS A 441 3.70 -28.77 -25.39
N ILE A 442 4.73 -28.77 -24.53
CA ILE A 442 5.73 -27.70 -24.44
C ILE A 442 7.03 -28.13 -25.13
N LEU A 443 7.49 -27.33 -26.10
CA LEU A 443 8.81 -27.52 -26.72
C LEU A 443 9.91 -26.92 -25.83
N PRO A 444 11.10 -27.53 -25.74
CA PRO A 444 12.22 -27.03 -24.92
C PRO A 444 12.60 -25.57 -25.16
N ASN A 445 12.49 -25.10 -26.41
CA ASN A 445 12.79 -23.71 -26.78
C ASN A 445 11.74 -22.69 -26.30
N GLN A 446 10.59 -23.11 -25.76
CA GLN A 446 9.56 -22.22 -25.23
C GLN A 446 9.75 -21.89 -23.73
N VAL A 447 10.64 -22.61 -23.05
CA VAL A 447 10.84 -22.55 -21.60
C VAL A 447 11.91 -21.52 -21.22
N LYS A 448 11.60 -20.68 -20.21
CA LYS A 448 12.54 -19.71 -19.61
C LYS A 448 12.91 -20.01 -18.17
N ALA A 449 12.11 -20.78 -17.44
CA ALA A 449 12.49 -21.30 -16.12
C ALA A 449 12.08 -22.77 -15.97
N LEU A 450 12.92 -23.55 -15.31
CA LEU A 450 12.69 -24.97 -15.01
C LEU A 450 13.03 -25.25 -13.55
N ILE A 451 12.12 -25.89 -12.82
CA ILE A 451 12.35 -26.47 -11.49
C ILE A 451 12.11 -27.97 -11.60
N LEU A 452 13.16 -28.75 -11.34
CA LEU A 452 13.09 -30.21 -11.16
C LEU A 452 13.24 -30.54 -9.68
N SER A 453 12.55 -31.59 -9.21
CA SER A 453 12.74 -32.13 -7.87
C SER A 453 12.66 -33.66 -7.89
N ASP A 454 13.52 -34.33 -7.14
CA ASP A 454 13.35 -35.75 -6.77
C ASP A 454 13.10 -35.91 -5.26
N ASP A 455 12.49 -34.89 -4.64
CA ASP A 455 12.16 -34.92 -3.21
C ASP A 455 11.08 -35.96 -2.89
N GLN A 456 10.75 -36.10 -1.60
CA GLN A 456 9.80 -37.12 -1.08
C GLN A 456 8.40 -37.09 -1.74
N HIS A 457 8.03 -36.01 -2.43
CA HIS A 457 6.76 -35.91 -3.15
C HIS A 457 6.87 -36.25 -4.65
N THR A 458 8.08 -36.23 -5.24
CA THR A 458 8.30 -36.38 -6.68
C THR A 458 9.51 -37.28 -7.07
N PRO A 459 9.74 -38.44 -6.41
CA PRO A 459 10.94 -39.25 -6.65
C PRO A 459 11.06 -39.76 -8.10
N GLY A 460 12.28 -39.73 -8.65
CA GLY A 460 12.61 -40.19 -10.00
C GLY A 460 12.07 -39.31 -11.14
N GLN A 461 11.48 -38.15 -10.84
CA GLN A 461 10.93 -37.21 -11.82
C GLN A 461 12.01 -36.63 -12.74
N SER A 462 13.21 -36.37 -12.25
CA SER A 462 14.31 -35.86 -13.08
C SER A 462 14.76 -36.88 -14.11
N GLN A 463 14.82 -38.17 -13.74
CA GLN A 463 15.16 -39.25 -14.66
C GLN A 463 14.08 -39.39 -15.74
N LEU A 464 12.81 -39.29 -15.34
CA LEU A 464 11.67 -39.24 -16.26
C LEU A 464 11.75 -38.05 -17.22
N PHE A 465 12.04 -36.85 -16.74
CA PHE A 465 12.19 -35.65 -17.56
C PHE A 465 13.31 -35.81 -18.61
N LEU A 466 14.46 -36.35 -18.20
CA LEU A 466 15.58 -36.65 -19.08
C LEU A 466 15.31 -37.82 -20.05
N SER A 467 14.24 -38.58 -19.87
CA SER A 467 13.75 -39.55 -20.87
C SER A 467 12.85 -38.93 -21.94
N HIS A 468 12.36 -37.70 -21.72
CA HIS A 468 11.58 -36.93 -22.70
C HIS A 468 12.41 -35.88 -23.45
N PHE A 469 13.41 -35.26 -22.80
CA PHE A 469 14.17 -34.14 -23.35
C PHE A 469 15.66 -34.19 -23.00
N GLN A 470 16.51 -33.65 -23.87
CA GLN A 470 17.91 -33.36 -23.54
C GLN A 470 18.00 -31.93 -22.99
N ILE A 471 18.69 -31.73 -21.86
CA ILE A 471 18.63 -30.44 -21.15
C ILE A 471 19.24 -29.26 -21.95
N ASP A 472 20.03 -29.52 -22.98
CA ASP A 472 20.58 -28.52 -23.89
C ASP A 472 19.64 -28.09 -25.03
N GLU A 473 18.53 -28.79 -25.25
CA GLU A 473 17.45 -28.34 -26.15
C GLU A 473 16.78 -27.06 -25.62
N PHE A 474 16.92 -26.78 -24.32
CA PHE A 474 16.35 -25.63 -23.61
C PHE A 474 17.15 -24.34 -23.83
N ILE A 475 17.45 -24.02 -25.10
CA ILE A 475 18.26 -22.87 -25.55
C ILE A 475 17.78 -21.49 -25.05
N ASN A 476 16.55 -21.40 -24.53
CA ASN A 476 15.96 -20.18 -23.98
C ASN A 476 15.93 -20.11 -22.45
N LEU A 477 16.43 -21.14 -21.75
CA LEU A 477 16.40 -21.22 -20.29
C LEU A 477 17.23 -20.10 -19.64
N GLN A 478 16.61 -19.35 -18.73
CA GLN A 478 17.22 -18.24 -18.00
C GLN A 478 17.33 -18.53 -16.50
N SER A 479 16.53 -19.45 -15.97
CA SER A 479 16.63 -19.95 -14.60
C SER A 479 16.48 -21.48 -14.56
N LEU A 480 17.37 -22.15 -13.84
CA LEU A 480 17.30 -23.58 -13.56
C LEU A 480 17.39 -23.81 -12.06
N THR A 481 16.44 -24.57 -11.53
CA THR A 481 16.41 -24.98 -10.12
C THR A 481 16.37 -26.51 -10.04
N LEU A 482 17.24 -27.07 -9.20
CA LEU A 482 17.43 -28.50 -9.00
C LEU A 482 17.31 -28.78 -7.50
N ILE A 483 16.35 -29.62 -7.10
CA ILE A 483 16.07 -29.95 -5.70
C ILE A 483 16.17 -31.47 -5.50
N GLU A 484 16.98 -31.90 -4.54
CA GLU A 484 17.17 -33.30 -4.10
C GLU A 484 17.51 -34.31 -5.22
N ILE A 485 17.93 -33.80 -6.39
CA ILE A 485 18.05 -34.55 -7.65
C ILE A 485 18.93 -35.80 -7.51
N GLU A 486 18.41 -36.92 -8.04
CA GLU A 486 19.13 -38.19 -8.11
C GLU A 486 20.48 -38.05 -8.83
N LYS A 487 21.53 -38.63 -8.25
CA LYS A 487 22.91 -38.50 -8.73
C LYS A 487 23.08 -38.77 -10.22
N LYS A 488 22.39 -39.78 -10.77
CA LYS A 488 22.44 -40.14 -12.20
C LYS A 488 21.90 -39.04 -13.11
N SER A 489 20.74 -38.50 -12.76
CA SER A 489 20.12 -37.39 -13.50
C SER A 489 20.96 -36.12 -13.40
N LEU A 490 21.54 -35.87 -12.21
CA LEU A 490 22.42 -34.74 -11.99
C LEU A 490 23.74 -34.86 -12.78
N GLU A 491 24.28 -36.08 -12.94
CA GLU A 491 25.43 -36.36 -13.81
C GLU A 491 25.09 -36.03 -15.28
N ILE A 492 23.97 -36.54 -15.82
CA ILE A 492 23.51 -36.23 -17.19
C ILE A 492 23.31 -34.72 -17.40
N ILE A 493 22.68 -34.03 -16.44
CA ILE A 493 22.50 -32.58 -16.49
C ILE A 493 23.87 -31.88 -16.51
N ASN A 494 24.79 -32.29 -15.63
CA ASN A 494 26.15 -31.75 -15.50
C ASN A 494 27.11 -32.17 -16.64
N GLU A 495 26.66 -32.91 -17.67
CA GLU A 495 27.37 -33.03 -18.95
C GLU A 495 26.95 -31.95 -19.96
N HIS A 496 25.82 -31.27 -19.73
CA HIS A 496 25.13 -30.45 -20.72
C HIS A 496 24.97 -28.97 -20.33
N LEU A 497 25.14 -28.61 -19.06
CA LEU A 497 24.94 -27.24 -18.56
C LEU A 497 25.71 -26.14 -19.33
N TYR A 498 26.91 -26.40 -19.87
CA TYR A 498 27.68 -25.39 -20.63
C TYR A 498 26.97 -24.91 -21.90
N LYS A 499 26.04 -25.72 -22.44
CA LYS A 499 25.28 -25.38 -23.64
C LYS A 499 24.17 -24.35 -23.36
N LEU A 500 23.76 -24.19 -22.08
CA LEU A 500 22.73 -23.26 -21.63
C LEU A 500 23.22 -21.80 -21.56
N ASN A 501 23.68 -21.25 -22.69
CA ASN A 501 24.30 -19.94 -22.75
C ASN A 501 23.40 -18.75 -22.34
N ARG A 502 22.09 -18.95 -22.17
CA ARG A 502 21.14 -17.94 -21.67
C ARG A 502 20.88 -18.01 -20.15
N LEU A 503 21.46 -18.99 -19.44
CA LEU A 503 21.24 -19.20 -18.01
C LEU A 503 21.80 -18.04 -17.18
N ARG A 504 20.92 -17.37 -16.44
CA ARG A 504 21.21 -16.19 -15.58
C ARG A 504 21.01 -16.48 -14.09
N SER A 505 20.28 -17.54 -13.77
CA SER A 505 19.96 -17.97 -12.41
C SER A 505 20.13 -19.49 -12.32
N PHE A 506 20.90 -19.95 -11.34
CA PHE A 506 21.03 -21.37 -11.02
C PHE A 506 20.83 -21.57 -9.53
N LEU A 507 20.01 -22.57 -9.17
CA LEU A 507 19.73 -22.93 -7.79
C LEU A 507 19.89 -24.44 -7.63
N PHE A 508 20.77 -24.86 -6.72
CA PHE A 508 21.01 -26.26 -6.40
C PHE A 508 20.75 -26.51 -4.91
N LYS A 509 19.76 -27.36 -4.63
CA LYS A 509 19.37 -27.78 -3.28
C LYS A 509 19.50 -29.28 -3.14
N SER A 510 20.71 -29.75 -2.86
CA SER A 510 21.00 -31.14 -2.53
C SER A 510 22.08 -31.22 -1.44
N GLU A 511 22.22 -32.41 -0.84
CA GLU A 511 23.36 -32.76 0.02
C GLU A 511 24.49 -33.44 -0.78
N ILE A 512 24.27 -33.73 -2.07
CA ILE A 512 25.25 -34.37 -2.94
C ILE A 512 26.29 -33.35 -3.39
N ASN A 513 27.48 -33.40 -2.79
CA ASN A 513 28.67 -32.68 -3.27
C ASN A 513 29.06 -33.16 -4.68
N ILE A 514 28.70 -32.38 -5.71
CA ILE A 514 29.11 -32.61 -7.11
C ILE A 514 30.05 -31.51 -7.59
N LEU A 515 31.12 -31.90 -8.28
CA LEU A 515 32.04 -30.99 -8.94
C LEU A 515 31.43 -30.49 -10.26
N PHE A 516 30.95 -29.25 -10.27
CA PHE A 516 30.60 -28.53 -11.49
C PHE A 516 31.90 -28.14 -12.24
N SER A 517 32.26 -28.88 -13.28
CA SER A 517 33.39 -28.60 -14.19
C SER A 517 33.05 -27.51 -15.23
N MET A 518 32.07 -26.66 -14.92
CA MET A 518 31.26 -25.92 -15.89
C MET A 518 31.57 -24.42 -15.93
N SER A 519 31.36 -23.80 -17.09
CA SER A 519 31.50 -22.36 -17.29
C SER A 519 30.15 -21.67 -17.55
N PHE A 520 29.62 -20.97 -16.53
CA PHE A 520 28.34 -20.28 -16.63
C PHE A 520 28.55 -18.78 -16.94
N VAL A 521 29.07 -18.50 -18.14
CA VAL A 521 29.55 -17.16 -18.56
C VAL A 521 28.51 -16.04 -18.39
N ASN A 522 27.20 -16.33 -18.41
CA ASN A 522 26.12 -15.34 -18.27
C ASN A 522 25.37 -15.38 -16.92
N LEU A 523 25.89 -16.09 -15.91
CA LEU A 523 25.22 -16.24 -14.63
C LEU A 523 25.26 -14.95 -13.81
N HIS A 524 24.09 -14.52 -13.31
CA HIS A 524 23.93 -13.36 -12.42
C HIS A 524 23.56 -13.75 -10.99
N HIS A 525 22.88 -14.88 -10.79
CA HIS A 525 22.40 -15.32 -9.49
C HIS A 525 22.69 -16.81 -9.29
N LEU A 526 23.32 -17.14 -8.16
CA LEU A 526 23.65 -18.51 -7.77
C LEU A 526 23.17 -18.77 -6.34
N GLU A 527 22.48 -19.88 -6.14
CA GLU A 527 22.18 -20.40 -4.80
C GLU A 527 22.59 -21.88 -4.69
N LEU A 528 23.41 -22.21 -3.69
CA LEU A 528 23.92 -23.55 -3.40
C LEU A 528 23.61 -23.92 -1.94
N SER A 529 22.84 -24.99 -1.74
CA SER A 529 22.54 -25.54 -0.41
C SER A 529 23.78 -25.91 0.40
N GLN A 530 24.79 -26.47 -0.28
CA GLN A 530 26.07 -26.93 0.23
C GLN A 530 27.12 -26.82 -0.89
N CYS A 531 28.36 -26.43 -0.55
CA CYS A 531 29.48 -26.28 -1.50
C CYS A 531 30.82 -26.36 -0.75
N SER A 532 31.88 -26.86 -1.38
CA SER A 532 33.25 -26.74 -0.85
C SER A 532 33.91 -25.42 -1.29
N LEU A 533 34.94 -24.96 -0.59
CA LEU A 533 35.63 -23.70 -0.90
C LEU A 533 36.24 -23.72 -2.32
N ASN A 534 36.91 -24.81 -2.68
CA ASN A 534 37.53 -24.99 -4.00
C ASN A 534 36.49 -25.03 -5.13
N LEU A 535 35.31 -25.61 -4.88
CA LEU A 535 34.22 -25.60 -5.85
C LEU A 535 33.65 -24.18 -6.02
N LEU A 536 33.51 -23.44 -4.92
CA LEU A 536 33.08 -22.04 -4.96
C LEU A 536 34.09 -21.16 -5.73
N GLU A 537 35.39 -21.36 -5.51
CA GLU A 537 36.44 -20.64 -6.23
C GLU A 537 36.42 -20.92 -7.74
N ASN A 538 36.34 -22.20 -8.13
CA ASN A 538 36.19 -22.61 -9.53
C ASN A 538 34.94 -21.99 -10.17
N ILE A 539 33.80 -21.99 -9.48
CA ILE A 539 32.56 -21.38 -9.96
C ILE A 539 32.73 -19.87 -10.12
N CYS A 540 33.33 -19.18 -9.15
CA CYS A 540 33.58 -17.74 -9.24
C CYS A 540 34.51 -17.40 -10.43
N LEU A 541 35.56 -18.20 -10.67
CA LEU A 541 36.45 -18.05 -11.82
C LEU A 541 35.72 -18.19 -13.17
N THR A 542 34.65 -19.00 -13.24
CA THR A 542 33.86 -19.17 -14.48
C THR A 542 32.59 -18.32 -14.54
N THR A 543 32.29 -17.49 -13.53
CA THR A 543 31.08 -16.66 -13.45
C THR A 543 31.34 -15.16 -13.20
N PRO A 544 32.14 -14.48 -14.04
CA PRO A 544 32.60 -13.09 -13.79
C PRO A 544 31.48 -12.03 -13.69
N TRP A 545 30.25 -12.36 -14.10
CA TRP A 545 29.07 -11.47 -14.04
C TRP A 545 28.16 -11.73 -12.83
N LEU A 546 28.55 -12.62 -11.90
CA LEU A 546 27.77 -13.00 -10.73
C LEU A 546 27.50 -11.80 -9.82
N LYS A 547 26.21 -11.50 -9.58
CA LYS A 547 25.71 -10.35 -8.81
C LYS A 547 25.13 -10.76 -7.46
N THR A 548 24.64 -11.99 -7.35
CA THR A 548 24.08 -12.55 -6.12
C THR A 548 24.59 -13.96 -5.91
N LEU A 549 25.19 -14.20 -4.75
CA LEU A 549 25.62 -15.51 -4.29
C LEU A 549 24.93 -15.82 -2.96
N ASN A 550 24.27 -16.98 -2.87
CA ASN A 550 23.78 -17.57 -1.63
C ASN A 550 24.40 -18.96 -1.49
N VAL A 551 25.26 -19.18 -0.49
CA VAL A 551 26.01 -20.44 -0.38
C VAL A 551 26.22 -20.87 1.06
N THR A 552 25.93 -22.14 1.35
CA THR A 552 26.50 -22.79 2.54
C THR A 552 27.86 -23.40 2.19
N VAL A 553 28.94 -22.89 2.77
CA VAL A 553 30.28 -23.47 2.62
C VAL A 553 30.51 -24.56 3.68
N ILE A 554 30.82 -25.75 3.22
CA ILE A 554 31.39 -26.84 4.00
C ILE A 554 32.91 -26.74 3.86
N HIS A 555 33.58 -26.42 4.96
CA HIS A 555 35.01 -26.07 4.99
C HIS A 555 35.81 -27.19 5.64
N GLU A 556 36.24 -28.18 4.85
CA GLU A 556 36.86 -29.42 5.33
C GLU A 556 38.32 -29.26 5.77
N THR A 557 38.99 -28.19 5.35
CA THR A 557 40.44 -27.97 5.51
C THR A 557 40.78 -26.93 6.59
N SER A 558 42.08 -26.65 6.77
CA SER A 558 42.62 -25.78 7.82
C SER A 558 42.79 -24.31 7.43
N ASN A 559 42.77 -23.98 6.14
CA ASN A 559 43.14 -22.67 5.60
C ASN A 559 42.04 -22.15 4.69
N PHE A 560 41.46 -20.99 5.03
CA PHE A 560 40.48 -20.31 4.19
C PHE A 560 41.21 -19.40 3.18
N GLU A 561 41.74 -20.01 2.11
CA GLU A 561 42.37 -19.28 0.99
C GLU A 561 41.41 -19.25 -0.21
N PHE A 562 41.16 -18.04 -0.72
CA PHE A 562 40.23 -17.79 -1.82
C PHE A 562 40.75 -16.58 -2.61
N GLN A 563 41.07 -16.81 -3.89
CA GLN A 563 41.86 -15.92 -4.74
C GLN A 563 41.07 -15.35 -5.93
N CYS A 564 39.76 -15.60 -6.00
CA CYS A 564 38.91 -15.21 -7.11
C CYS A 564 38.14 -13.89 -6.87
N GLN A 565 38.62 -12.80 -7.48
CA GLN A 565 37.99 -11.48 -7.40
C GLN A 565 36.73 -11.36 -8.30
N LEU A 566 35.56 -11.16 -7.69
CA LEU A 566 34.28 -10.95 -8.39
C LEU A 566 33.78 -9.50 -8.30
N ASN A 567 34.26 -8.69 -9.23
CA ASN A 567 33.93 -7.26 -9.35
C ASN A 567 32.44 -6.95 -9.63
N CYS A 568 31.62 -7.94 -9.96
CA CYS A 568 30.17 -7.77 -10.21
C CYS A 568 29.28 -8.07 -8.99
N MET A 569 29.81 -8.62 -7.89
CA MET A 569 28.98 -9.11 -6.79
C MET A 569 28.40 -7.95 -5.97
N ILE A 570 27.07 -7.92 -5.80
CA ILE A 570 26.33 -6.88 -5.07
C ILE A 570 25.75 -7.42 -3.75
N ARG A 571 25.33 -8.69 -3.74
CA ARG A 571 24.80 -9.37 -2.55
C ARG A 571 25.44 -10.74 -2.34
N LEU A 572 25.84 -10.99 -1.09
CA LEU A 572 26.42 -12.24 -0.62
C LEU A 572 25.64 -12.71 0.61
N ILE A 573 25.09 -13.92 0.55
CA ILE A 573 24.59 -14.67 1.70
C ILE A 573 25.56 -15.85 1.89
N LEU A 574 26.33 -15.83 2.96
CA LEU A 574 27.37 -16.80 3.25
C LEU A 574 27.06 -17.51 4.57
N LYS A 575 26.84 -18.82 4.51
CA LYS A 575 26.70 -19.67 5.69
C LYS A 575 27.90 -20.61 5.79
N ILE A 576 28.80 -20.43 6.74
CA ILE A 576 29.93 -21.34 6.94
C ILE A 576 29.53 -22.32 8.05
N ASN A 577 29.42 -23.61 7.73
CA ASN A 577 28.93 -24.62 8.69
C ASN A 577 29.96 -24.95 9.79
N ASN A 578 31.26 -24.78 9.49
CA ASN A 578 32.38 -25.06 10.37
C ASN A 578 32.90 -23.77 11.03
N SER A 579 33.78 -23.87 12.02
CA SER A 579 34.33 -22.68 12.66
C SER A 579 35.43 -22.02 11.83
N VAL A 580 35.30 -20.71 11.64
CA VAL A 580 36.35 -19.87 11.04
C VAL A 580 37.33 -19.49 12.15
N ARG A 581 38.62 -19.39 11.82
CA ARG A 581 39.71 -19.33 12.83
C ARG A 581 40.09 -17.91 13.20
N SER A 582 40.03 -16.96 12.26
CA SER A 582 40.25 -15.53 12.51
C SER A 582 39.41 -14.64 11.60
N MET A 583 39.03 -13.44 12.04
CA MET A 583 38.32 -12.51 11.15
C MET A 583 39.14 -12.16 9.89
N ASN A 584 40.47 -12.23 9.97
CA ASN A 584 41.39 -12.02 8.85
C ASN A 584 41.13 -12.99 7.67
N GLU A 585 40.53 -14.16 7.91
CA GLU A 585 40.07 -15.08 6.85
C GLU A 585 38.84 -14.53 6.12
N ILE A 586 37.88 -13.97 6.87
CA ILE A 586 36.68 -13.34 6.31
C ILE A 586 37.03 -12.01 5.64
N GLU A 587 37.95 -11.22 6.20
CA GLU A 587 38.51 -10.02 5.55
C GLU A 587 39.13 -10.35 4.19
N LYS A 588 40.06 -11.32 4.14
CA LYS A 588 40.65 -11.79 2.89
C LYS A 588 39.60 -12.29 1.89
N PHE A 589 38.58 -13.00 2.37
CA PHE A 589 37.46 -13.41 1.52
C PHE A 589 36.69 -12.19 0.97
N LEU A 590 36.31 -11.23 1.82
CA LEU A 590 35.51 -10.07 1.43
C LEU A 590 36.26 -9.07 0.52
N LEU A 591 37.59 -8.99 0.62
CA LEU A 591 38.43 -8.22 -0.32
C LEU A 591 38.28 -8.67 -1.78
N ASN A 592 37.81 -9.90 -2.04
CA ASN A 592 37.49 -10.38 -3.39
C ASN A 592 36.19 -9.79 -3.96
N PHE A 593 35.37 -9.08 -3.19
CA PHE A 593 34.04 -8.58 -3.60
C PHE A 593 33.92 -7.04 -3.49
N PRO A 594 34.75 -6.25 -4.22
CA PRO A 594 34.86 -4.79 -4.04
C PRO A 594 33.61 -3.97 -4.45
N CYS A 595 32.56 -4.62 -4.95
CA CYS A 595 31.27 -3.99 -5.26
C CYS A 595 30.12 -4.46 -4.34
N LEU A 596 30.44 -5.23 -3.29
CA LEU A 596 29.47 -5.79 -2.35
C LEU A 596 28.75 -4.68 -1.58
N LYS A 597 27.42 -4.80 -1.42
CA LYS A 597 26.59 -3.83 -0.69
C LYS A 597 25.72 -4.46 0.39
N HIS A 598 25.46 -5.77 0.25
CA HIS A 598 24.63 -6.53 1.16
C HIS A 598 25.35 -7.84 1.53
N LEU A 599 25.76 -7.95 2.80
CA LEU A 599 26.33 -9.17 3.35
C LEU A 599 25.39 -9.74 4.42
N GLU A 600 25.08 -11.03 4.29
CA GLU A 600 24.48 -11.83 5.34
C GLU A 600 25.41 -12.99 5.67
N LEU A 601 25.93 -13.03 6.90
CA LEU A 601 27.02 -13.91 7.32
C LEU A 601 26.60 -14.76 8.53
N SER A 602 26.38 -16.06 8.30
CA SER A 602 26.11 -17.03 9.37
C SER A 602 27.32 -17.95 9.53
N THR A 603 27.91 -18.05 10.72
CA THR A 603 29.08 -18.92 10.93
C THR A 603 29.26 -19.33 12.39
N ARG A 604 30.15 -20.29 12.65
CA ARG A 604 30.63 -20.61 14.00
C ARG A 604 31.95 -19.88 14.23
N ILE A 605 32.14 -19.30 15.41
CA ILE A 605 33.34 -18.52 15.73
C ILE A 605 33.94 -18.92 17.08
N HIS A 606 35.25 -18.77 17.18
CA HIS A 606 35.99 -18.90 18.43
C HIS A 606 36.06 -17.56 19.17
N ASP A 607 36.60 -17.56 20.38
CA ASP A 607 36.25 -16.53 21.37
C ASP A 607 37.06 -15.23 21.25
N ASN A 608 38.18 -15.29 20.52
CA ASN A 608 39.01 -14.15 20.13
C ASN A 608 38.75 -13.70 18.68
N PHE A 609 37.65 -14.14 18.06
CA PHE A 609 37.50 -14.10 16.60
C PHE A 609 37.24 -12.70 16.02
N VAL A 610 36.38 -11.90 16.65
CA VAL A 610 35.86 -10.63 16.11
C VAL A 610 35.76 -9.57 17.20
N THR A 611 36.25 -8.37 16.89
CA THR A 611 35.84 -7.12 17.53
C THR A 611 34.86 -6.36 16.63
N GLY A 612 33.91 -5.63 17.22
CA GLY A 612 32.97 -4.80 16.46
C GLY A 612 33.64 -3.71 15.64
N HIS A 613 34.82 -3.20 16.07
CA HIS A 613 35.67 -2.31 15.28
C HIS A 613 36.20 -2.94 13.98
N GLN A 614 36.60 -4.23 14.00
CA GLN A 614 37.02 -4.91 12.77
C GLN A 614 35.86 -5.09 11.80
N LEU A 615 34.68 -5.46 12.29
CA LEU A 615 33.48 -5.54 11.44
C LEU A 615 33.01 -4.16 10.95
N GLU A 616 33.15 -3.10 11.74
CA GLU A 616 32.89 -1.71 11.36
C GLU A 616 33.77 -1.30 10.17
N ILE A 617 35.08 -1.56 10.22
CA ILE A 617 36.00 -1.34 9.10
C ILE A 617 35.56 -2.13 7.85
N LEU A 618 35.22 -3.41 8.01
CA LEU A 618 34.85 -4.32 6.92
C LEU A 618 33.42 -4.10 6.37
N SER A 619 32.59 -3.33 7.05
CA SER A 619 31.20 -3.07 6.65
C SER A 619 30.87 -1.60 6.42
N LYS A 620 31.89 -0.74 6.43
CA LYS A 620 31.79 0.69 6.14
C LYS A 620 31.01 0.96 4.84
N ASP A 621 31.43 0.32 3.75
CA ASP A 621 30.82 0.47 2.42
C ASP A 621 29.56 -0.41 2.20
N LEU A 622 29.20 -1.24 3.19
CA LEU A 622 27.97 -2.05 3.13
C LEU A 622 26.75 -1.21 3.53
N ILE A 623 25.69 -1.33 2.74
CA ILE A 623 24.36 -0.80 3.06
C ILE A 623 23.71 -1.66 4.15
N THR A 624 23.92 -2.97 4.10
CA THR A 624 23.44 -3.91 5.14
C THR A 624 24.49 -4.97 5.44
N LEU A 625 24.92 -5.05 6.70
CA LEU A 625 25.63 -6.21 7.25
C LEU A 625 24.73 -6.90 8.28
N LYS A 626 24.24 -8.09 7.94
CA LYS A 626 23.63 -9.01 8.90
C LYS A 626 24.60 -10.11 9.27
N PHE A 627 24.74 -10.40 10.55
CA PHE A 627 25.47 -11.57 11.00
C PHE A 627 24.75 -12.37 12.08
N ILE A 628 25.02 -13.67 12.09
CA ILE A 628 24.58 -14.64 13.12
C ILE A 628 25.77 -15.55 13.41
N PHE A 629 26.52 -15.23 14.47
CA PHE A 629 27.69 -15.99 14.89
C PHE A 629 27.34 -16.91 16.05
N LYS A 630 27.53 -18.23 15.88
CA LYS A 630 27.49 -19.17 17.00
C LYS A 630 28.85 -19.22 17.68
N ILE A 631 28.93 -18.75 18.91
CA ILE A 631 30.15 -18.71 19.72
C ILE A 631 30.28 -20.00 20.54
N THR A 632 31.51 -20.41 20.85
CA THR A 632 31.79 -21.64 21.62
C THR A 632 31.97 -21.45 23.13
N LEU A 633 32.74 -20.44 23.58
CA LEU A 633 33.37 -20.40 24.91
C LEU A 633 33.67 -18.95 25.39
N LEU A 634 32.81 -17.98 25.07
CA LEU A 634 33.12 -16.54 25.19
C LEU A 634 33.60 -16.13 26.59
N HIS A 635 34.85 -15.67 26.69
CA HIS A 635 35.50 -15.39 27.97
C HIS A 635 34.90 -14.15 28.68
N SER A 636 34.45 -13.16 27.92
CA SER A 636 33.74 -11.99 28.44
C SER A 636 32.72 -11.48 27.41
N ILE A 637 31.43 -11.67 27.71
CA ILE A 637 30.33 -11.22 26.85
C ILE A 637 30.28 -9.68 26.79
N GLU A 638 30.58 -9.03 27.92
CA GLU A 638 30.49 -7.57 28.05
C GLU A 638 31.63 -6.88 27.29
N GLU A 639 32.88 -7.30 27.46
CA GLU A 639 34.02 -6.79 26.66
C GLU A 639 33.81 -7.02 25.15
N THR A 640 33.27 -8.18 24.77
CA THR A 640 32.95 -8.46 23.36
C THR A 640 31.94 -7.44 22.83
N LEU A 641 30.84 -7.23 23.56
CA LEU A 641 29.81 -6.26 23.17
C LEU A 641 30.29 -4.81 23.23
N ASP A 642 31.18 -4.44 24.16
CA ASP A 642 31.78 -3.10 24.22
C ASP A 642 32.47 -2.73 22.91
N THR A 643 33.13 -3.67 22.23
CA THR A 643 33.73 -3.41 20.90
C THR A 643 32.70 -3.13 19.79
N PHE A 644 31.41 -3.39 20.02
CA PHE A 644 30.28 -3.02 19.15
C PHE A 644 29.48 -1.81 19.69
N ARG A 645 29.86 -1.19 20.82
CA ARG A 645 29.21 0.01 21.38
C ARG A 645 29.72 1.30 20.70
N THR A 646 29.84 1.28 19.37
CA THR A 646 30.23 2.45 18.56
C THR A 646 29.01 3.11 17.93
N SER A 647 29.14 4.40 17.59
CA SER A 647 28.11 5.15 16.84
C SER A 647 27.85 4.56 15.46
N PHE A 648 28.84 3.89 14.84
CA PHE A 648 28.65 3.16 13.59
C PHE A 648 27.49 2.15 13.68
N TRP A 649 27.48 1.29 14.71
CA TRP A 649 26.40 0.33 14.89
C TRP A 649 25.09 1.04 15.28
N LEU A 650 25.11 1.80 16.37
CA LEU A 650 23.89 2.30 17.01
C LEU A 650 23.24 3.49 16.29
N GLU A 651 24.02 4.31 15.57
CA GLU A 651 23.57 5.57 14.97
C GLU A 651 23.66 5.57 13.44
N GLU A 652 24.77 5.10 12.83
CA GLU A 652 24.92 5.07 11.37
C GLU A 652 24.10 3.95 10.72
N LYS A 653 24.26 2.71 11.22
CA LYS A 653 23.47 1.57 10.74
C LYS A 653 22.11 1.45 11.42
N CYS A 654 21.88 2.12 12.56
CA CYS A 654 20.71 1.98 13.43
C CYS A 654 20.46 0.52 13.90
N TRP A 655 21.53 -0.24 14.15
CA TRP A 655 21.49 -1.66 14.49
C TRP A 655 22.26 -1.91 15.79
N PHE A 656 21.67 -2.64 16.74
CA PHE A 656 22.36 -3.10 17.94
C PHE A 656 22.85 -4.54 17.78
N VAL A 657 23.81 -4.95 18.60
CA VAL A 657 24.29 -6.34 18.64
C VAL A 657 23.82 -6.96 19.95
N ALA A 658 23.24 -8.15 19.85
CA ALA A 658 22.67 -8.93 20.93
C ALA A 658 23.45 -10.24 21.11
N TYR A 659 23.53 -10.72 22.35
CA TYR A 659 24.04 -12.05 22.67
C TYR A 659 23.00 -12.85 23.47
N GLU A 660 22.59 -13.98 22.91
CA GLU A 660 21.61 -14.90 23.51
C GLU A 660 21.85 -16.34 23.04
N ASN A 661 21.69 -17.34 23.92
CA ASN A 661 21.76 -18.77 23.58
C ASN A 661 23.04 -19.22 22.82
N ASN A 662 24.17 -18.57 23.12
CA ASN A 662 25.47 -18.72 22.44
C ASN A 662 25.51 -18.22 20.98
N TYR A 663 24.58 -17.33 20.60
CA TYR A 663 24.59 -16.58 19.35
C TYR A 663 24.88 -15.10 19.63
N LEU A 664 25.86 -14.54 18.92
CA LEU A 664 26.05 -13.09 18.79
C LEU A 664 25.49 -12.67 17.42
N TYR A 665 24.52 -11.75 17.42
CA TYR A 665 23.77 -11.40 16.22
C TYR A 665 23.37 -9.93 16.18
N THR A 666 23.27 -9.40 14.95
CA THR A 666 22.76 -8.06 14.68
C THR A 666 21.24 -7.98 14.73
N VAL A 667 20.72 -6.89 15.28
CA VAL A 667 19.28 -6.60 15.40
C VAL A 667 19.01 -5.13 15.03
N PRO A 668 18.11 -4.84 14.07
CA PRO A 668 17.72 -3.46 13.77
C PRO A 668 17.00 -2.79 14.96
N CYS A 669 17.37 -1.56 15.31
CA CYS A 669 16.75 -0.81 16.42
C CYS A 669 15.25 -0.53 16.21
N SER A 670 14.75 -0.59 14.98
CA SER A 670 13.33 -0.42 14.62
C SER A 670 12.50 -1.71 14.72
N MET A 671 13.09 -2.86 15.03
CA MET A 671 12.44 -4.18 14.84
C MET A 671 11.25 -4.47 15.79
N TYR A 672 11.09 -3.74 16.89
CA TYR A 672 10.12 -4.08 17.95
C TYR A 672 9.18 -2.92 18.31
N THR A 673 8.19 -2.64 17.45
CA THR A 673 7.07 -1.75 17.80
C THR A 673 5.96 -2.43 18.59
N HIS A 674 5.94 -3.77 18.59
CA HIS A 674 4.97 -4.61 19.29
C HIS A 674 5.70 -5.66 20.13
N ILE A 675 5.24 -5.86 21.38
CA ILE A 675 5.63 -6.99 22.21
C ILE A 675 4.42 -7.71 22.82
N ASN A 676 4.61 -8.97 23.18
CA ASN A 676 3.67 -9.79 23.93
C ASN A 676 4.27 -10.27 25.26
N GLU A 677 3.52 -11.06 26.04
CA GLU A 677 3.97 -11.68 27.30
C GLU A 677 5.23 -12.56 27.19
N HIS A 678 5.59 -13.03 26.00
CA HIS A 678 6.79 -13.85 25.76
C HIS A 678 8.02 -13.02 25.42
N PHE A 679 7.88 -11.71 25.27
CA PHE A 679 9.00 -10.85 24.92
C PHE A 679 10.03 -10.78 26.06
N GLN A 680 11.28 -11.10 25.73
CA GLN A 680 12.44 -10.90 26.59
C GLN A 680 13.45 -10.02 25.83
N SER A 681 13.89 -8.93 26.46
CA SER A 681 15.02 -8.16 25.95
C SER A 681 16.28 -9.01 26.01
N PRO A 682 17.10 -9.12 24.93
CA PRO A 682 18.33 -9.90 24.96
C PRO A 682 19.18 -9.53 26.17
N LYS A 683 19.48 -10.52 27.03
CA LYS A 683 20.08 -10.30 28.36
C LYS A 683 21.39 -9.51 28.29
N TYR A 684 22.13 -9.67 27.20
CA TYR A 684 23.35 -8.94 26.90
C TYR A 684 23.21 -8.28 25.52
N SER A 685 23.42 -6.96 25.46
CA SER A 685 23.43 -6.22 24.19
C SER A 685 24.33 -4.99 24.23
N THR A 686 24.58 -4.38 23.07
CA THR A 686 25.28 -3.09 22.98
C THR A 686 24.50 -1.92 23.59
N LEU A 687 23.18 -2.04 23.75
CA LEU A 687 22.35 -1.00 24.37
C LEU A 687 22.64 -0.92 25.89
N LEU A 688 23.46 0.06 26.29
CA LEU A 688 23.78 0.36 27.70
C LEU A 688 22.55 0.62 28.59
N LYS A 689 21.41 0.94 27.98
CA LYS A 689 20.11 1.06 28.65
C LYS A 689 19.03 0.45 27.75
N ASN A 690 18.32 -0.54 28.29
CA ASN A 690 17.12 -1.10 27.65
C ASN A 690 15.98 -0.07 27.49
N SER A 691 16.10 1.15 28.03
CA SER A 691 15.12 2.22 27.79
C SER A 691 14.91 2.52 26.31
N ILE A 692 15.99 2.57 25.50
CA ILE A 692 15.90 2.80 24.04
C ILE A 692 15.03 1.71 23.39
N PHE A 693 15.15 0.47 23.86
CA PHE A 693 14.30 -0.63 23.42
C PHE A 693 12.83 -0.39 23.83
N TYR A 694 12.58 -0.13 25.12
CA TYR A 694 11.23 0.05 25.66
C TYR A 694 10.51 1.32 25.16
N ASP A 695 11.25 2.33 24.73
CA ASP A 695 10.71 3.58 24.19
C ASP A 695 10.22 3.43 22.74
N ASN A 696 10.71 2.44 21.96
CA ASN A 696 10.21 2.15 20.62
C ASN A 696 8.91 1.33 20.60
N ILE A 697 8.51 0.77 21.75
CA ILE A 697 7.30 -0.07 21.87
C ILE A 697 6.05 0.82 21.92
N ILE A 698 5.14 0.60 20.98
CA ILE A 698 3.83 1.28 20.89
C ILE A 698 2.64 0.34 21.15
N LYS A 699 2.79 -0.97 20.91
CA LYS A 699 1.79 -1.99 21.26
C LYS A 699 2.30 -2.97 22.31
N LEU A 700 1.49 -3.20 23.35
CA LEU A 700 1.65 -4.31 24.30
C LEU A 700 0.44 -5.25 24.22
N THR A 701 0.71 -6.56 24.14
CA THR A 701 -0.29 -7.64 24.25
C THR A 701 -0.01 -8.50 25.48
N LEU A 702 -1.06 -8.98 26.17
CA LEU A 702 -0.96 -9.77 27.40
C LEU A 702 -2.03 -10.87 27.47
N TYR A 703 -1.78 -12.06 26.90
CA TYR A 703 -2.67 -13.23 27.03
C TYR A 703 -2.38 -14.11 28.26
N VAL A 704 -1.19 -14.01 28.86
CA VAL A 704 -0.76 -14.83 30.01
C VAL A 704 -0.41 -13.95 31.21
N LYS A 705 -0.18 -14.57 32.38
CA LYS A 705 0.34 -13.91 33.59
C LYS A 705 1.54 -13.00 33.25
N LEU A 706 1.50 -11.78 33.81
CA LEU A 706 2.38 -10.66 33.48
C LEU A 706 3.88 -10.98 33.50
N ILE A 707 4.59 -10.31 32.58
CA ILE A 707 6.04 -10.30 32.42
C ILE A 707 6.72 -9.76 33.70
N GLU A 708 7.80 -10.42 34.14
CA GLU A 708 8.64 -9.96 35.26
C GLU A 708 9.60 -8.80 34.86
N THR A 709 9.21 -7.95 33.91
CA THR A 709 10.01 -6.81 33.46
C THR A 709 9.98 -5.66 34.48
N CYS A 710 11.14 -5.35 35.06
CA CYS A 710 11.36 -4.22 35.98
C CYS A 710 11.25 -2.82 35.35
N HIS A 711 10.65 -2.68 34.16
CA HIS A 711 10.73 -1.46 33.34
C HIS A 711 9.34 -0.96 32.93
N ARG A 712 9.16 0.37 33.02
CA ARG A 712 7.92 1.04 32.64
C ARG A 712 7.94 1.46 31.19
N LEU A 713 7.02 0.88 30.42
CA LEU A 713 6.76 1.14 29.01
C LEU A 713 5.98 2.46 28.87
N ASN A 714 6.70 3.56 28.66
CA ASN A 714 6.14 4.90 28.66
C ASN A 714 5.45 5.29 27.34
N ASN A 715 5.76 4.60 26.24
CA ASN A 715 5.32 4.97 24.89
C ASN A 715 4.16 4.13 24.30
N ILE A 716 3.64 3.14 25.04
CA ILE A 716 2.47 2.36 24.63
C ILE A 716 1.28 3.28 24.32
N THR A 717 0.71 3.12 23.13
CA THR A 717 -0.55 3.73 22.68
C THR A 717 -1.65 2.69 22.49
N THR A 718 -1.27 1.44 22.20
CA THR A 718 -2.18 0.31 21.99
C THR A 718 -1.95 -0.77 23.04
N LEU A 719 -2.99 -1.12 23.80
CA LEU A 719 -2.94 -2.13 24.85
C LEU A 719 -3.97 -3.22 24.59
N GLU A 720 -3.55 -4.48 24.58
CA GLU A 720 -4.38 -5.64 24.31
C GLU A 720 -4.30 -6.62 25.48
N ILE A 721 -5.40 -6.75 26.22
CA ILE A 721 -5.51 -7.61 27.39
C ILE A 721 -6.32 -8.84 27.00
N GLY A 722 -5.72 -10.03 27.14
CA GLY A 722 -6.43 -11.30 27.16
C GLY A 722 -6.51 -11.92 28.56
N TYR A 723 -5.52 -11.67 29.42
CA TYR A 723 -5.50 -12.24 30.77
C TYR A 723 -6.38 -11.46 31.76
N GLU A 724 -7.60 -11.94 32.00
CA GLU A 724 -8.60 -11.37 32.92
C GLU A 724 -8.06 -11.04 34.33
N ASN A 725 -7.12 -11.87 34.81
CA ASN A 725 -6.61 -11.83 36.17
C ASN A 725 -5.46 -10.84 36.39
N ILE A 726 -5.15 -9.98 35.41
CA ILE A 726 -4.26 -8.82 35.58
C ILE A 726 -4.70 -7.93 36.74
N SER A 727 -3.75 -7.58 37.62
CA SER A 727 -3.86 -6.48 38.58
C SER A 727 -3.63 -5.17 37.85
N ILE A 728 -4.48 -4.17 38.10
CA ILE A 728 -4.34 -2.86 37.45
C ILE A 728 -3.21 -2.05 38.09
N GLU A 729 -2.85 -2.36 39.33
CA GLU A 729 -1.70 -1.83 40.03
C GLU A 729 -0.41 -2.25 39.30
N THR A 730 -0.25 -3.55 39.00
CA THR A 730 0.87 -4.06 38.18
C THR A 730 0.85 -3.47 36.77
N LEU A 731 -0.32 -3.41 36.13
CA LEU A 731 -0.46 -2.85 34.79
C LEU A 731 -0.12 -1.35 34.75
N SER A 732 -0.45 -0.57 35.80
CA SER A 732 -0.15 0.86 35.91
C SER A 732 1.32 1.14 36.25
N ALA A 733 2.00 0.17 36.89
CA ALA A 733 3.43 0.21 37.13
C ALA A 733 4.22 -0.02 35.82
N ILE A 734 3.76 -0.96 34.99
CA ILE A 734 4.40 -1.29 33.70
C ILE A 734 3.98 -0.32 32.58
N VAL A 735 2.73 0.14 32.52
CA VAL A 735 2.18 0.91 31.38
C VAL A 735 1.69 2.30 31.83
N ASN A 736 2.02 3.33 31.05
CA ASN A 736 1.43 4.66 31.26
C ASN A 736 -0.01 4.73 30.68
N LEU A 737 -1.00 4.26 31.45
CA LEU A 737 -2.41 4.20 31.05
C LEU A 737 -2.97 5.53 30.48
N SER A 738 -2.45 6.68 30.90
CA SER A 738 -2.88 8.00 30.43
C SER A 738 -2.61 8.26 28.93
N ARG A 739 -1.79 7.43 28.28
CA ARG A 739 -1.42 7.51 26.86
C ARG A 739 -2.08 6.46 25.97
N ILE A 740 -2.87 5.56 26.53
CA ILE A 740 -3.60 4.56 25.74
C ILE A 740 -4.67 5.26 24.91
N MET A 741 -4.59 5.06 23.59
CA MET A 741 -5.55 5.53 22.60
C MET A 741 -6.37 4.36 22.04
N ASN A 742 -5.80 3.15 22.04
CA ASN A 742 -6.46 1.92 21.58
C ASN A 742 -6.42 0.85 22.68
N LEU A 743 -7.57 0.32 23.10
CA LEU A 743 -7.67 -0.74 24.10
C LEU A 743 -8.46 -1.95 23.57
N THR A 744 -7.91 -3.15 23.72
CA THR A 744 -8.66 -4.41 23.60
C THR A 744 -8.79 -5.06 24.97
N LEU A 745 -10.01 -5.44 25.37
CA LEU A 745 -10.34 -6.14 26.62
C LEU A 745 -11.04 -7.48 26.32
N PRO A 746 -10.92 -8.47 27.23
CA PRO A 746 -11.76 -9.66 27.17
C PRO A 746 -13.13 -9.35 27.78
N SER A 747 -14.22 -9.83 27.18
CA SER A 747 -15.60 -9.55 27.65
C SER A 747 -15.86 -10.03 29.09
N SER A 748 -15.17 -11.08 29.52
CA SER A 748 -15.18 -11.67 30.87
C SER A 748 -14.51 -10.81 31.96
N MET A 749 -13.85 -9.70 31.63
CA MET A 749 -13.14 -8.88 32.63
C MET A 749 -14.09 -8.29 33.69
N ASN A 750 -13.66 -8.31 34.96
CA ASN A 750 -14.51 -7.87 36.07
C ASN A 750 -14.95 -6.38 35.98
N LYS A 751 -16.24 -6.12 36.31
CA LYS A 751 -16.89 -4.79 36.47
C LYS A 751 -15.95 -3.68 36.95
N SER A 752 -15.38 -3.89 38.14
CA SER A 752 -14.55 -2.91 38.84
C SER A 752 -13.26 -2.61 38.08
N LYS A 753 -12.68 -3.62 37.42
CA LYS A 753 -11.46 -3.49 36.63
C LYS A 753 -11.71 -2.65 35.38
N ILE A 754 -12.75 -2.97 34.61
CA ILE A 754 -13.13 -2.22 33.40
C ILE A 754 -13.37 -0.75 33.75
N LYS A 755 -14.23 -0.48 34.74
CA LYS A 755 -14.58 0.87 35.18
C LYS A 755 -13.35 1.67 35.66
N TYR A 756 -12.41 1.02 36.35
CA TYR A 756 -11.15 1.66 36.74
C TYR A 756 -10.22 1.93 35.55
N LEU A 757 -10.04 0.98 34.63
CA LEU A 757 -9.18 1.14 33.44
C LEU A 757 -9.63 2.31 32.56
N LEU A 758 -10.91 2.36 32.21
CA LEU A 758 -11.49 3.42 31.37
C LEU A 758 -11.31 4.80 32.04
N ASN A 759 -11.49 4.90 33.37
CA ASN A 759 -11.22 6.10 34.15
C ASN A 759 -9.73 6.51 34.23
N LYS A 760 -8.79 5.64 33.83
CA LYS A 760 -7.35 5.95 33.73
C LYS A 760 -6.88 6.24 32.31
N MET A 761 -7.75 6.11 31.30
CA MET A 761 -7.43 6.26 29.87
C MET A 761 -8.23 7.41 29.24
N PRO A 762 -7.95 8.69 29.61
CA PRO A 762 -8.70 9.85 29.10
C PRO A 762 -8.47 10.15 27.61
N ARG A 763 -7.54 9.45 26.95
CA ARG A 763 -7.23 9.56 25.51
C ARG A 763 -7.75 8.39 24.68
N LEU A 764 -8.55 7.50 25.27
CA LEU A 764 -9.03 6.29 24.61
C LEU A 764 -10.00 6.65 23.47
N GLN A 765 -9.58 6.42 22.22
CA GLN A 765 -10.36 6.67 21.00
C GLN A 765 -10.98 5.39 20.44
N TYR A 766 -10.23 4.28 20.50
CA TYR A 766 -10.64 2.95 20.06
C TYR A 766 -10.82 2.00 21.24
N LEU A 767 -11.99 1.37 21.36
CA LEU A 767 -12.25 0.29 22.31
C LEU A 767 -12.71 -0.98 21.58
N SER A 768 -12.03 -2.10 21.81
CA SER A 768 -12.45 -3.43 21.39
C SER A 768 -12.80 -4.28 22.60
N ILE A 769 -13.98 -4.88 22.57
CA ILE A 769 -14.44 -5.90 23.52
C ILE A 769 -14.45 -7.22 22.76
N ASP A 770 -13.51 -8.09 23.08
CA ASP A 770 -13.30 -9.36 22.39
C ASP A 770 -13.80 -10.53 23.25
N THR A 771 -14.63 -11.38 22.66
CA THR A 771 -15.02 -12.66 23.27
C THR A 771 -13.90 -13.65 23.01
N LEU A 772 -13.01 -13.82 23.98
CA LEU A 772 -12.13 -14.98 23.98
C LEU A 772 -12.99 -16.25 23.98
N MET A 773 -12.64 -17.21 23.13
CA MET A 773 -13.35 -18.48 22.99
C MET A 773 -13.02 -19.39 24.18
N SER A 774 -13.59 -19.11 25.35
CA SER A 774 -13.74 -20.09 26.41
C SER A 774 -14.64 -21.23 25.93
N ASN A 775 -14.45 -22.44 26.45
CA ASN A 775 -15.32 -23.59 26.16
C ASN A 775 -16.59 -23.59 27.03
N GLU A 776 -17.08 -22.39 27.39
CA GLU A 776 -18.21 -22.17 28.28
C GLU A 776 -19.54 -22.36 27.54
N THR A 777 -20.64 -22.46 28.29
CA THR A 777 -21.96 -22.74 27.72
C THR A 777 -22.60 -21.50 27.10
N PHE A 778 -23.48 -21.73 26.13
CA PHE A 778 -24.19 -20.68 25.39
C PHE A 778 -24.98 -19.71 26.29
N GLU A 779 -25.45 -20.17 27.45
CA GLU A 779 -26.17 -19.34 28.42
C GLU A 779 -25.23 -18.44 29.26
N GLU A 780 -23.98 -18.86 29.50
CA GLU A 780 -22.98 -18.05 30.21
C GLU A 780 -22.56 -16.84 29.36
N PHE A 781 -22.35 -17.03 28.05
CA PHE A 781 -22.02 -15.94 27.11
C PHE A 781 -23.06 -14.81 27.08
N GLN A 782 -24.36 -15.13 27.02
CA GLN A 782 -25.42 -14.11 27.01
C GLN A 782 -25.41 -13.25 28.29
N ASN A 783 -25.04 -13.84 29.42
CA ASN A 783 -24.93 -13.13 30.68
C ASN A 783 -23.67 -12.25 30.74
N ILE A 784 -22.51 -12.74 30.28
CA ILE A 784 -21.26 -11.95 30.18
C ILE A 784 -21.51 -10.65 29.39
N GLY A 785 -22.17 -10.76 28.25
CA GLY A 785 -22.45 -9.62 27.37
C GLY A 785 -23.30 -8.51 27.99
N ARG A 786 -24.42 -8.86 28.64
CA ARG A 786 -25.26 -7.89 29.37
C ARG A 786 -24.55 -7.32 30.61
N ASN A 787 -23.88 -8.18 31.38
CA ASN A 787 -23.08 -7.77 32.53
C ASN A 787 -22.08 -6.67 32.14
N PHE A 788 -21.40 -6.77 30.99
CA PHE A 788 -20.45 -5.74 30.54
C PHE A 788 -21.07 -4.33 30.45
N LEU A 789 -22.31 -4.19 30.00
CA LEU A 789 -22.95 -2.88 29.84
C LEU A 789 -23.48 -2.33 31.17
N ASP A 790 -24.13 -3.18 31.97
CA ASP A 790 -24.52 -2.86 33.35
C ASP A 790 -23.28 -2.55 34.22
N ASN A 791 -22.07 -2.94 33.79
CA ASN A 791 -20.80 -2.60 34.42
C ASN A 791 -20.29 -1.18 34.12
N ILE A 792 -20.72 -0.56 33.02
CA ILE A 792 -20.25 0.76 32.58
C ILE A 792 -21.38 1.78 32.32
N GLN A 793 -22.65 1.43 32.54
CA GLN A 793 -23.82 2.30 32.37
C GLN A 793 -23.71 3.70 33.01
N ASP A 794 -22.94 3.86 34.08
CA ASP A 794 -22.75 5.15 34.77
C ASP A 794 -21.68 6.05 34.09
N LEU A 795 -21.03 5.57 33.02
CA LEU A 795 -19.94 6.26 32.32
C LEU A 795 -20.45 6.86 31.00
N GLN A 796 -20.12 8.13 30.75
CA GLN A 796 -20.29 8.77 29.43
C GLN A 796 -18.91 8.89 28.75
N LEU A 797 -18.55 7.89 27.96
CA LEU A 797 -17.23 7.71 27.35
C LEU A 797 -17.11 8.51 26.03
N LYS A 798 -17.31 9.82 26.13
CA LYS A 798 -17.35 10.79 25.03
C LYS A 798 -16.05 10.89 24.21
N GLN A 799 -14.94 10.35 24.72
CA GLN A 799 -13.65 10.31 24.05
C GLN A 799 -13.52 9.17 23.01
N ILE A 800 -14.35 8.14 23.10
CA ILE A 800 -14.31 6.97 22.20
C ILE A 800 -15.11 7.31 20.93
N CYS A 801 -14.44 7.24 19.77
CA CYS A 801 -15.04 7.43 18.45
C CYS A 801 -15.15 6.11 17.68
N GLU A 802 -14.35 5.09 18.00
CA GLU A 802 -14.41 3.76 17.39
C GLU A 802 -14.63 2.66 18.43
N LEU A 803 -15.67 1.85 18.23
CA LEU A 803 -16.07 0.76 19.12
C LEU A 803 -16.17 -0.55 18.33
N LYS A 804 -15.44 -1.57 18.78
CA LYS A 804 -15.54 -2.94 18.30
C LYS A 804 -16.13 -3.85 19.38
N ILE A 805 -17.15 -4.62 19.02
CA ILE A 805 -17.76 -5.67 19.84
C ILE A 805 -17.76 -6.94 19.01
N SER A 806 -16.90 -7.91 19.35
CA SER A 806 -16.86 -9.20 18.66
C SER A 806 -18.06 -10.08 19.03
N ASP A 807 -18.60 -9.91 20.24
CA ASP A 807 -19.79 -10.62 20.73
C ASP A 807 -21.02 -10.31 19.88
N TYR A 808 -21.82 -11.34 19.60
CA TYR A 808 -23.08 -11.26 18.85
C TYR A 808 -24.31 -11.37 19.75
N HIS A 809 -24.16 -11.86 20.99
CA HIS A 809 -25.27 -12.00 21.94
C HIS A 809 -25.71 -10.68 22.56
N ILE A 810 -24.85 -9.67 22.55
CA ILE A 810 -25.11 -8.39 23.20
C ILE A 810 -26.28 -7.65 22.52
N ILE A 811 -26.39 -7.67 21.18
CA ILE A 811 -27.11 -6.63 20.43
C ILE A 811 -28.39 -7.13 19.72
N ASP A 812 -28.97 -8.23 20.19
CA ASP A 812 -30.28 -8.73 19.73
C ASP A 812 -31.47 -8.13 20.53
N ASP A 813 -31.18 -7.23 21.48
CA ASP A 813 -32.11 -6.54 22.38
C ASP A 813 -32.03 -5.01 22.21
N LEU A 814 -33.20 -4.35 22.15
CA LEU A 814 -33.33 -2.89 22.04
C LEU A 814 -32.72 -2.16 23.25
N TYR A 815 -32.93 -2.68 24.46
CA TYR A 815 -32.46 -2.05 25.70
C TYR A 815 -30.94 -1.85 25.68
N THR A 816 -30.23 -2.83 25.13
CA THR A 816 -28.78 -2.81 24.98
C THR A 816 -28.29 -1.80 23.94
N ILE A 817 -29.02 -1.61 22.83
CA ILE A 817 -28.68 -0.58 21.83
C ILE A 817 -28.76 0.82 22.45
N ASP A 818 -29.80 1.09 23.24
CA ASP A 818 -29.98 2.38 23.90
C ASP A 818 -28.92 2.59 25.02
N GLN A 819 -28.62 1.57 25.82
CA GLN A 819 -27.48 1.59 26.76
C GLN A 819 -26.16 1.95 26.03
N LEU A 820 -25.83 1.24 24.93
CA LEU A 820 -24.62 1.48 24.14
C LEU A 820 -24.53 2.93 23.64
N CYS A 821 -25.64 3.51 23.18
CA CYS A 821 -25.67 4.89 22.69
C CYS A 821 -25.58 5.93 23.82
N CYS A 822 -26.07 5.62 25.03
CA CYS A 822 -25.89 6.45 26.21
C CYS A 822 -24.45 6.41 26.75
N ILE A 823 -23.81 5.24 26.74
CA ILE A 823 -22.43 5.03 27.21
C ILE A 823 -21.43 5.64 26.22
N PHE A 824 -21.63 5.42 24.91
CA PHE A 824 -20.72 5.82 23.85
C PHE A 824 -21.38 6.84 22.87
N PRO A 825 -21.74 8.05 23.32
CA PRO A 825 -22.51 9.01 22.51
C PRO A 825 -21.73 9.65 21.35
N SER A 826 -20.42 9.42 21.26
CA SER A 826 -19.49 10.02 20.28
C SER A 826 -19.08 9.07 19.14
N ILE A 827 -19.69 7.87 19.04
CA ILE A 827 -19.25 6.87 18.06
C ILE A 827 -19.46 7.35 16.62
N GLU A 828 -18.34 7.38 15.89
CA GLU A 828 -18.23 7.54 14.45
C GLU A 828 -18.12 6.17 13.77
N ARG A 829 -17.47 5.19 14.41
CA ARG A 829 -17.29 3.83 13.87
C ARG A 829 -17.72 2.72 14.80
N LEU A 830 -18.55 1.83 14.28
CA LEU A 830 -19.05 0.67 15.02
C LEU A 830 -18.73 -0.63 14.26
N HIS A 831 -17.99 -1.53 14.90
CA HIS A 831 -17.60 -2.84 14.35
C HIS A 831 -18.23 -3.93 15.21
N ILE A 832 -19.24 -4.64 14.70
CA ILE A 832 -20.20 -5.31 15.57
C ILE A 832 -20.76 -6.58 14.93
N SER A 833 -20.82 -7.67 15.70
CA SER A 833 -21.51 -8.90 15.27
C SER A 833 -23.01 -8.78 15.53
N ILE A 834 -23.86 -9.21 14.60
CA ILE A 834 -25.33 -9.11 14.73
C ILE A 834 -26.03 -10.45 14.51
N GLY A 835 -27.06 -10.74 15.32
CA GLY A 835 -27.99 -11.85 15.09
C GLY A 835 -29.19 -11.47 14.22
N ARG A 836 -29.58 -10.19 14.19
CA ARG A 836 -30.81 -9.72 13.52
C ARG A 836 -30.60 -8.50 12.63
N LEU A 837 -31.36 -8.41 11.53
CA LEU A 837 -31.29 -7.27 10.60
C LEU A 837 -31.95 -5.99 11.15
N ASN A 838 -33.01 -6.10 11.96
CA ASN A 838 -33.70 -4.94 12.53
C ASN A 838 -32.80 -4.10 13.45
N THR A 839 -31.85 -4.76 14.13
CA THR A 839 -30.77 -4.14 14.92
C THR A 839 -29.97 -3.12 14.11
N ILE A 840 -29.77 -3.34 12.81
CA ILE A 840 -28.99 -2.43 11.93
C ILE A 840 -29.62 -1.03 11.91
N VAL A 841 -30.93 -0.96 11.69
CA VAL A 841 -31.67 0.31 11.60
C VAL A 841 -31.67 1.04 12.94
N GLN A 842 -31.77 0.29 14.04
CA GLN A 842 -31.72 0.83 15.40
C GLN A 842 -30.34 1.41 15.72
N LEU A 843 -29.25 0.67 15.46
CA LEU A 843 -27.87 1.15 15.61
C LEU A 843 -27.60 2.40 14.77
N ILE A 844 -28.02 2.42 13.50
CA ILE A 844 -27.85 3.58 12.62
C ILE A 844 -28.61 4.81 13.13
N ASN A 845 -29.80 4.63 13.70
CA ASN A 845 -30.59 5.75 14.20
C ASN A 845 -30.06 6.28 15.54
N CYS A 846 -29.75 5.42 16.51
CA CYS A 846 -29.39 5.84 17.87
C CYS A 846 -27.99 6.48 17.98
N PHE A 847 -26.97 6.02 17.22
CA PHE A 847 -25.63 6.63 17.27
C PHE A 847 -25.55 7.92 16.44
N LYS A 848 -25.58 9.09 17.09
CA LYS A 848 -25.67 10.40 16.42
C LYS A 848 -24.59 10.67 15.36
N TYR A 849 -23.34 10.30 15.61
CA TYR A 849 -22.19 10.67 14.75
C TYR A 849 -21.72 9.54 13.82
N LEU A 850 -22.42 8.39 13.80
CA LEU A 850 -22.03 7.19 13.07
C LEU A 850 -21.81 7.46 11.58
N SER A 851 -20.55 7.36 11.15
CA SER A 851 -20.08 7.53 9.77
C SER A 851 -19.70 6.20 9.11
N ILE A 852 -19.31 5.17 9.89
CA ILE A 852 -19.10 3.80 9.41
C ILE A 852 -19.72 2.79 10.38
N ILE A 853 -20.42 1.80 9.84
CA ILE A 853 -20.77 0.58 10.59
C ILE A 853 -20.31 -0.66 9.80
N SER A 854 -19.65 -1.57 10.49
CA SER A 854 -19.09 -2.83 9.96
C SER A 854 -19.75 -4.00 10.68
N LEU A 855 -20.69 -4.65 10.02
CA LEU A 855 -21.56 -5.69 10.59
C LEU A 855 -20.99 -7.08 10.26
N ASN A 856 -20.55 -7.83 11.28
CA ASN A 856 -20.10 -9.21 11.11
C ASN A 856 -21.31 -10.17 11.11
N LEU A 857 -21.57 -10.78 9.95
CA LEU A 857 -22.72 -11.66 9.70
C LEU A 857 -22.40 -13.15 9.91
N LYS A 858 -21.22 -13.50 10.45
CA LYS A 858 -20.77 -14.89 10.67
C LYS A 858 -21.80 -15.74 11.43
N TYR A 859 -22.52 -15.12 12.36
CA TYR A 859 -23.47 -15.76 13.28
C TYR A 859 -24.92 -15.82 12.79
N LEU A 860 -25.26 -15.19 11.66
CA LEU A 860 -26.55 -15.43 11.00
C LEU A 860 -26.67 -16.91 10.62
N SER A 861 -27.87 -17.49 10.63
CA SER A 861 -28.06 -18.84 10.09
C SER A 861 -27.74 -18.87 8.59
N ASP A 862 -27.37 -20.02 8.03
CA ASP A 862 -26.96 -20.06 6.62
C ASP A 862 -28.10 -19.70 5.65
N LYS A 863 -29.36 -19.90 6.07
CA LYS A 863 -30.55 -19.38 5.37
C LYS A 863 -30.64 -17.86 5.39
N GLU A 864 -30.24 -17.22 6.48
CA GLU A 864 -30.19 -15.75 6.57
C GLU A 864 -28.97 -15.18 5.83
N LYS A 865 -27.84 -15.89 5.81
CA LYS A 865 -26.70 -15.56 4.94
C LYS A 865 -27.07 -15.66 3.45
N GLU A 866 -27.75 -16.74 3.05
CA GLU A 866 -28.25 -16.95 1.68
C GLU A 866 -29.32 -15.91 1.30
N TYR A 867 -30.25 -15.60 2.21
CA TYR A 867 -31.21 -14.51 2.06
C TYR A 867 -30.50 -13.16 1.90
N PHE A 868 -29.47 -12.87 2.72
CA PHE A 868 -28.72 -11.62 2.63
C PHE A 868 -27.93 -11.52 1.32
N ALA A 869 -27.27 -12.59 0.87
CA ALA A 869 -26.56 -12.62 -0.39
C ALA A 869 -27.50 -12.40 -1.59
N SER A 870 -28.63 -13.12 -1.63
CA SER A 870 -29.61 -13.07 -2.72
C SER A 870 -30.51 -11.83 -2.72
N LYS A 871 -30.62 -11.11 -1.60
CA LYS A 871 -31.50 -9.93 -1.43
C LYS A 871 -30.80 -8.73 -0.79
N SER A 872 -29.48 -8.63 -0.90
CA SER A 872 -28.71 -7.51 -0.35
C SER A 872 -29.28 -6.16 -0.80
N GLU A 873 -29.57 -5.98 -2.10
CA GLU A 873 -30.23 -4.78 -2.63
C GLU A 873 -31.61 -4.50 -1.99
N LEU A 874 -32.43 -5.53 -1.73
CA LEU A 874 -33.77 -5.35 -1.13
C LEU A 874 -33.70 -5.01 0.37
N ILE A 875 -32.74 -5.57 1.11
CA ILE A 875 -32.48 -5.20 2.51
C ILE A 875 -31.94 -3.76 2.57
N ILE A 876 -31.10 -3.40 1.60
CA ILE A 876 -30.59 -2.04 1.41
C ILE A 876 -31.72 -1.09 1.00
N ASP A 877 -32.70 -1.52 0.21
CA ASP A 877 -33.91 -0.74 -0.09
C ASP A 877 -34.84 -0.60 1.12
N GLN A 878 -34.89 -1.60 2.01
CA GLN A 878 -35.56 -1.46 3.31
C GLN A 878 -34.85 -0.43 4.20
N ILE A 879 -33.50 -0.42 4.24
CA ILE A 879 -32.71 0.61 4.94
C ILE A 879 -32.96 2.00 4.30
N ARG A 880 -32.98 2.14 2.96
CA ARG A 880 -33.40 3.38 2.26
C ARG A 880 -34.79 3.86 2.68
N GLN A 881 -35.76 2.95 2.77
CA GLN A 881 -37.13 3.29 3.11
C GLN A 881 -37.30 3.68 4.59
N MET A 882 -36.49 3.11 5.48
CA MET A 882 -36.54 3.39 6.92
C MET A 882 -35.66 4.57 7.35
N ILE A 883 -34.69 5.01 6.53
CA ILE A 883 -33.65 5.96 6.94
C ILE A 883 -33.35 6.98 5.83
N ILE A 884 -33.66 8.27 6.08
CA ILE A 884 -33.39 9.39 5.16
C ILE A 884 -31.91 9.79 5.23
N LEU A 885 -31.02 8.96 4.69
CA LEU A 885 -29.57 9.17 4.69
C LEU A 885 -28.95 8.82 3.35
N THR A 886 -27.88 9.52 2.97
CA THR A 886 -27.01 9.09 1.86
C THR A 886 -25.94 8.16 2.40
N TYR A 887 -25.70 7.03 1.74
CA TYR A 887 -24.71 6.04 2.17
C TYR A 887 -24.13 5.26 1.00
N LYS A 888 -23.00 4.59 1.25
CA LYS A 888 -22.38 3.56 0.39
C LYS A 888 -22.29 2.25 1.15
N TYR A 889 -22.11 1.13 0.46
CA TYR A 889 -21.90 -0.17 1.09
C TYR A 889 -20.90 -1.04 0.34
N GLN A 890 -20.32 -2.00 1.05
CA GLN A 890 -19.47 -3.06 0.50
C GLN A 890 -19.69 -4.34 1.32
N MET A 891 -19.82 -5.48 0.64
CA MET A 891 -19.79 -6.81 1.25
C MET A 891 -18.41 -7.43 1.05
N ALA A 892 -17.79 -7.90 2.14
CA ALA A 892 -16.51 -8.60 2.09
C ALA A 892 -16.43 -9.62 3.24
N ASN A 893 -16.07 -10.88 2.96
CA ASN A 893 -15.76 -11.90 3.98
C ASN A 893 -16.82 -12.10 5.09
N SER A 894 -18.12 -12.08 4.73
CA SER A 894 -19.27 -12.09 5.66
C SER A 894 -19.42 -10.83 6.53
N CYS A 895 -18.73 -9.74 6.22
CA CYS A 895 -18.95 -8.41 6.79
C CYS A 895 -19.69 -7.50 5.80
N LEU A 896 -20.71 -6.78 6.28
CA LEU A 896 -21.31 -5.65 5.58
C LEU A 896 -20.73 -4.35 6.14
N HIS A 897 -19.99 -3.60 5.31
CA HIS A 897 -19.56 -2.25 5.62
C HIS A 897 -20.57 -1.26 5.04
N LEU A 898 -21.06 -0.32 5.85
CA LEU A 898 -21.89 0.81 5.43
C LEU A 898 -21.19 2.12 5.80
N TRP A 899 -20.97 3.00 4.83
CA TRP A 899 -20.49 4.37 5.04
C TRP A 899 -21.68 5.33 5.00
N ILE A 900 -21.96 6.01 6.10
CA ILE A 900 -23.19 6.76 6.35
C ILE A 900 -22.86 8.26 6.39
N LYS A 901 -23.51 9.05 5.53
CA LYS A 901 -23.43 10.52 5.58
C LYS A 901 -24.70 11.08 6.24
N LYS A 902 -24.59 11.44 7.53
CA LYS A 902 -25.64 12.11 8.27
C LYS A 902 -25.78 13.57 7.87
N GLU A 903 -26.73 13.84 6.97
CA GLU A 903 -27.17 15.22 6.70
C GLU A 903 -27.95 15.73 7.91
N ILE A 904 -27.33 16.64 8.66
CA ILE A 904 -28.00 17.34 9.76
C ILE A 904 -29.03 18.28 9.15
N LYS A 905 -30.28 17.81 9.04
CA LYS A 905 -31.43 18.70 8.90
C LYS A 905 -31.47 19.61 10.11
N ILE A 906 -31.10 20.87 9.92
CA ILE A 906 -31.43 21.95 10.84
C ILE A 906 -32.92 22.24 10.63
N GLU A 907 -33.79 21.40 11.23
CA GLU A 907 -35.21 21.68 11.26
C GLU A 907 -35.43 22.92 12.14
N ALA A 908 -35.93 23.99 11.53
CA ALA A 908 -36.23 25.23 12.24
C ALA A 908 -37.24 24.92 13.36
N ILE A 909 -36.98 25.47 14.56
CA ILE A 909 -37.74 25.18 15.77
C ILE A 909 -39.22 25.58 15.58
N LYS A 910 -40.04 24.61 15.18
CA LYS A 910 -41.49 24.65 15.34
C LYS A 910 -41.83 24.01 16.67
N ILE A 911 -41.89 24.85 17.71
CA ILE A 911 -42.72 24.55 18.86
C ILE A 911 -44.14 24.36 18.34
N ASN A 912 -44.70 23.18 18.53
CA ASN A 912 -46.14 23.03 18.62
C ASN A 912 -46.44 21.99 19.70
N PHE A 913 -47.51 22.22 20.44
CA PHE A 913 -47.90 21.37 21.55
C PHE A 913 -48.53 20.07 21.03
N ASP A 914 -48.24 18.96 21.71
CA ASP A 914 -49.29 18.04 22.16
C ASP A 914 -48.84 17.43 23.49
N THR A 915 -49.62 17.65 24.54
CA THR A 915 -49.31 17.24 25.92
C THR A 915 -50.30 16.17 26.38
N TYR A 916 -49.87 15.27 27.25
CA TYR A 916 -50.74 14.24 27.82
C TYR A 916 -51.96 14.84 28.55
N VAL A 917 -53.15 14.36 28.17
CA VAL A 917 -54.25 13.89 29.05
C VAL A 917 -54.64 14.78 30.25
N PHE A 918 -55.85 15.39 30.18
CA PHE A 918 -56.80 15.71 31.28
C PHE A 918 -56.21 16.05 32.69
N PHE A 919 -56.46 17.22 33.31
CA PHE A 919 -57.77 17.84 33.62
C PHE A 919 -57.57 19.30 34.10
N LEU A 920 -58.64 20.05 34.38
CA LEU A 920 -58.57 21.39 34.98
C LEU A 920 -58.11 21.38 36.45
N PHE A 921 -57.07 22.15 36.80
CA PHE A 921 -57.23 23.39 37.59
C PHE A 921 -55.99 24.31 37.48
#